data_AF-A0A858RMB8-F1
#
_entry.id   AF-A0A858RMB8-F1
#
_cell.length_a   1.000
_cell.length_b   1.000
_cell.length_c   1.000
_cell.angle_alpha   90.00
_cell.angle_beta   90.00
_cell.angle_gamma   90.00
#
_symmetry.space_group_name_H-M   'P 1'
#
loop_
_entity.id
_entity.type
_entity.pdbx_description
1 polymer ?
#
loop_
_entity_poly.entity_id
_entity_poly.type
_entity_poly.pdbx_seq_one_letter_code
_entity_poly.pdbx_strand_id
1 'polypeptide(L)'
;MNLRLLPTVAACAIVSTASSIAGELDDFLRSNAAKFPLIKLERGEEEPFAKVHTLPGPAEALPFKDRFYSGYRFTVPDWLDGSVLWIFSIKGPEEEAEKPFSWFILSEEDDGSKFQLSRSRWATDHRFPFFKKQFPGFESFYEQYFGMDQLKKSKNYIVWFAFTEKERPEVRFALTVRSTKGLREYGTLPTGISSRGPGTSINLANAPKARPPRQMAKEAAEIYKKSGAAAARAFLEKEFEAFLKTGEPFYDFYVGVWREAQTGGGRVEAEWAAEAFGWLQEKCLAIGAVDSAEELVANTAGSMINANRYGAARQSLAPFFTAMGRRSVSLDPSLLKDLGPGLTLLPEVRKRKIPVRSVRPMLSIEPDGWVNATAAFPDSFDKNLQSYANLEAQAGQWKKALEQYLWICSWAEFMYGKEGFEIEEGWFSARQALAETLQNLGLNEAADLEFETILTKDWTDIYRGRTLNVAKSSRIEIKIDQGQAQESMLAELDALVEEAKKNPYSNRLSWERIEITKAKCLASLGRTEEADKLLSDLIKGKNRHALITRIGIRLEANRLENLEQELVTVLESSREWGKKIEEAKIYSLYADFLEKSGRLEESLAMRREAIRLMKGFDLFAFLPVELARLSTSLSRCGDTSSAKLAAAEAQALVTKPERIPDRIAKQVNSIIEAASSLKPASAETKKVFVDLQPQHAVVVPLEGNPVRGRLTLANPSTQAVEGTLGFDGMPVDVSFDAASGEALAKLGTGGALDRVNKLRIDPGSYVQIQLSADAKNPPKGELTVWWSSPGQDDRKSLWTFDTAEEGVSSAVIDAGEFKRNAFYGVPIHHHYQNASGTLATLRAVTSVPARVEIYDAADKPVSVDMNGNGNFTESGDSIFTDGDADGNPDLTMEAGEAILRLQVFPIGEIPPDGMKVSVEALVDGKWLPFSEDRIVP
;
A
#
# COMPACT_ATOMS: atom_id res chain seq x y z
N MET A 1 12.85 22.05 -42.22
CA MET A 1 13.21 23.23 -41.39
C MET A 1 14.63 23.00 -40.88
N ASN A 2 15.53 23.96 -41.12
CA ASN A 2 16.99 23.79 -41.14
C ASN A 2 17.61 23.33 -39.79
N LEU A 3 18.41 22.27 -39.85
CA LEU A 3 19.35 21.82 -38.81
C LEU A 3 20.57 22.75 -38.79
N ARG A 4 20.76 23.50 -37.69
CA ARG A 4 22.02 24.18 -37.37
C ARG A 4 22.86 23.25 -36.48
N LEU A 5 23.96 22.76 -37.03
CA LEU A 5 25.11 22.23 -36.29
C LEU A 5 25.80 23.39 -35.56
N LEU A 6 26.02 23.26 -34.25
CA LEU A 6 26.96 24.09 -33.46
C LEU A 6 28.22 23.27 -33.14
N PRO A 7 29.42 23.87 -33.10
CA PRO A 7 30.67 23.14 -33.07
C PRO A 7 31.14 22.77 -31.65
N THR A 8 31.42 21.48 -31.46
CA THR A 8 31.97 20.83 -30.25
C THR A 8 33.49 21.01 -30.16
N VAL A 9 34.01 22.25 -30.09
CA VAL A 9 35.48 22.48 -30.02
C VAL A 9 35.92 23.32 -28.81
N ALA A 10 35.02 23.87 -28.00
CA ALA A 10 35.41 24.67 -26.82
C ALA A 10 35.68 23.87 -25.53
N ALA A 11 35.32 22.58 -25.47
CA ALA A 11 35.39 21.81 -24.21
C ALA A 11 36.83 21.37 -23.82
N CYS A 12 37.72 21.13 -24.79
CA CYS A 12 39.08 20.67 -24.47
C CYS A 12 40.01 21.75 -23.90
N ALA A 13 39.72 23.04 -24.11
CA ALA A 13 40.55 24.14 -23.57
C ALA A 13 40.18 24.53 -22.13
N ILE A 14 38.95 24.24 -21.69
CA ILE A 14 38.47 24.55 -20.33
C ILE A 14 38.97 23.51 -19.31
N VAL A 15 39.15 22.25 -19.73
CA VAL A 15 39.68 21.19 -18.85
C VAL A 15 41.17 21.40 -18.53
N SER A 16 41.98 21.91 -19.46
CA SER A 16 43.41 22.15 -19.18
C SER A 16 43.66 23.38 -18.30
N THR A 17 42.82 24.41 -18.39
CA THR A 17 42.88 25.60 -17.51
C THR A 17 42.34 25.32 -16.11
N ALA A 18 41.30 24.49 -15.96
CA ALA A 18 40.84 24.03 -14.65
C ALA A 18 41.90 23.17 -13.92
N SER A 19 42.61 22.30 -14.65
CA SER A 19 43.69 21.47 -14.08
C SER A 19 44.93 22.29 -13.69
N SER A 20 45.31 23.32 -14.46
CA SER A 20 46.47 24.15 -14.11
C SER A 20 46.17 25.07 -12.92
N ILE A 21 44.95 25.61 -12.84
CA ILE A 21 44.50 26.43 -11.71
C ILE A 21 44.42 25.59 -10.43
N ALA A 22 44.06 24.31 -10.52
CA ALA A 22 44.00 23.42 -9.36
C ALA A 22 45.38 23.21 -8.72
N GLY A 23 46.44 23.00 -9.53
CA GLY A 23 47.80 22.84 -9.03
C GLY A 23 48.36 24.11 -8.38
N GLU A 24 48.18 25.27 -9.04
CA GLU A 24 48.63 26.56 -8.48
C GLU A 24 47.94 26.89 -7.15
N LEU A 25 46.65 26.54 -7.00
CA LEU A 25 45.92 26.73 -5.76
C LEU A 25 46.45 25.81 -4.65
N ASP A 26 46.73 24.55 -4.95
CA ASP A 26 47.24 23.61 -3.96
C ASP A 26 48.62 24.02 -3.46
N ASP A 27 49.50 24.45 -4.37
CA ASP A 27 50.82 25.00 -4.03
C ASP A 27 50.71 26.27 -3.19
N PHE A 28 49.76 27.17 -3.54
CA PHE A 28 49.46 28.35 -2.75
C PHE A 28 49.01 27.99 -1.33
N LEU A 29 48.07 27.06 -1.18
CA LEU A 29 47.53 26.67 0.12
C LEU A 29 48.61 26.00 0.99
N ARG A 30 49.43 25.11 0.43
CA ARG A 30 50.56 24.46 1.14
C ARG A 30 51.64 25.46 1.54
N SER A 31 52.03 26.36 0.63
CA SER A 31 53.01 27.41 0.93
C SER A 31 52.53 28.37 2.02
N ASN A 32 51.21 28.45 2.23
CA ASN A 32 50.58 29.24 3.28
C ASN A 32 50.01 28.37 4.43
N ALA A 33 50.35 27.08 4.54
CA ALA A 33 49.79 26.16 5.53
C ALA A 33 49.93 26.69 6.96
N ALA A 34 51.08 27.31 7.29
CA ALA A 34 51.35 27.89 8.60
C ALA A 34 50.43 29.06 8.98
N LYS A 35 49.77 29.71 7.99
CA LYS A 35 48.79 30.77 8.22
C LYS A 35 47.40 30.23 8.56
N PHE A 36 47.15 28.93 8.32
CA PHE A 36 45.95 28.27 8.82
C PHE A 36 46.17 27.85 10.29
N PRO A 37 45.24 28.18 11.20
CA PRO A 37 45.37 27.82 12.60
C PRO A 37 45.42 26.30 12.76
N LEU A 38 46.37 25.79 13.55
CA LEU A 38 46.44 24.38 13.91
C LEU A 38 45.44 24.09 15.03
N ILE A 39 44.42 23.32 14.69
CA ILE A 39 43.36 22.88 15.59
C ILE A 39 43.71 21.51 16.14
N LYS A 40 43.65 21.39 17.47
CA LYS A 40 43.76 20.10 18.14
C LYS A 40 42.38 19.47 18.22
N LEU A 41 42.30 18.19 17.88
CA LEU A 41 41.12 17.40 18.20
C LEU A 41 41.08 17.28 19.72
N GLU A 42 40.01 17.77 20.33
CA GLU A 42 39.85 17.78 21.78
C GLU A 42 38.36 17.75 22.15
N ARG A 43 38.07 17.20 23.32
CA ARG A 43 36.72 17.19 23.88
C ARG A 43 36.36 18.59 24.36
N GLY A 44 35.11 19.00 24.12
CA GLY A 44 34.54 20.26 24.61
C GLY A 44 34.29 20.22 26.12
N GLU A 45 34.11 21.41 26.71
CA GLU A 45 33.78 21.55 28.15
C GLU A 45 32.39 20.99 28.48
N GLU A 46 31.47 21.06 27.51
CA GLU A 46 30.15 20.44 27.61
C GLU A 46 30.26 18.95 27.23
N GLU A 47 30.43 18.08 28.23
CA GLU A 47 30.39 16.64 28.00
C GLU A 47 29.02 16.22 27.44
N PRO A 48 28.95 15.33 26.42
CA PRO A 48 30.02 14.52 25.85
C PRO A 48 30.59 15.00 24.49
N PHE A 49 30.50 16.30 24.16
CA PHE A 49 30.75 16.75 22.79
C PHE A 49 32.22 17.02 22.46
N ALA A 50 32.55 16.92 21.17
CA ALA A 50 33.77 17.43 20.59
C ALA A 50 33.76 18.95 20.64
N LYS A 51 34.94 19.54 20.85
CA LYS A 51 35.04 20.98 20.96
C LYS A 51 34.60 21.64 19.67
N VAL A 52 33.70 22.61 19.81
CA VAL A 52 33.29 23.45 18.68
C VAL A 52 34.30 24.57 18.54
N HIS A 53 34.89 24.66 17.36
CA HIS A 53 35.82 25.69 16.95
C HIS A 53 35.11 26.71 16.07
N THR A 54 35.48 27.98 16.21
CA THR A 54 35.08 29.05 15.30
C THR A 54 36.27 29.40 14.43
N LEU A 55 36.09 29.45 13.11
CA LEU A 55 37.18 29.88 12.24
C LEU A 55 37.52 31.37 12.49
N PRO A 56 38.80 31.77 12.46
CA PRO A 56 39.22 33.15 12.72
C PRO A 56 38.58 34.17 11.76
N GLY A 57 38.34 35.41 12.19
CA GLY A 57 37.62 36.41 11.39
C GLY A 57 38.20 36.71 9.98
N PRO A 58 37.48 37.47 9.14
CA PRO A 58 37.83 37.75 7.74
C PRO A 58 39.21 38.43 7.52
N ALA A 59 39.79 39.05 8.56
CA ALA A 59 41.12 39.65 8.50
C ALA A 59 42.24 38.64 8.18
N GLU A 60 42.01 37.35 8.39
CA GLU A 60 42.98 36.27 8.19
C GLU A 60 42.78 35.49 6.89
N ALA A 61 41.81 35.90 6.05
CA ALA A 61 41.60 35.25 4.76
C ALA A 61 42.74 35.56 3.78
N LEU A 62 43.24 34.52 3.13
CA LEU A 62 44.33 34.59 2.16
C LEU A 62 43.75 34.90 0.77
N PRO A 63 44.06 36.06 0.17
CA PRO A 63 43.63 36.37 -1.18
C PRO A 63 44.43 35.52 -2.19
N PHE A 64 43.74 34.85 -3.10
CA PHE A 64 44.35 34.19 -4.25
C PHE A 64 43.43 34.33 -5.45
N LYS A 65 43.93 35.02 -6.48
CA LYS A 65 43.16 35.42 -7.66
C LYS A 65 41.90 36.21 -7.25
N ASP A 66 40.72 35.76 -7.65
CA ASP A 66 39.41 36.38 -7.43
C ASP A 66 38.70 35.86 -6.17
N ARG A 67 39.39 35.12 -5.30
CA ARG A 67 38.80 34.47 -4.12
C ARG A 67 39.60 34.70 -2.85
N PHE A 68 38.90 34.56 -1.74
CA PHE A 68 39.45 34.61 -0.39
C PHE A 68 39.38 33.23 0.25
N TYR A 69 40.52 32.74 0.73
CA TYR A 69 40.66 31.41 1.31
C TYR A 69 40.87 31.52 2.82
N SER A 70 40.09 30.77 3.59
CA SER A 70 40.26 30.67 5.05
C SER A 70 40.03 29.24 5.47
N GLY A 71 40.43 28.87 6.68
CA GLY A 71 40.34 27.48 7.08
C GLY A 71 41.11 27.21 8.35
N TYR A 72 41.52 25.97 8.48
CA TYR A 72 42.33 25.48 9.58
C TYR A 72 43.12 24.27 9.13
N ARG A 73 44.11 23.89 9.92
CA ARG A 73 44.80 22.62 9.78
C ARG A 73 44.61 21.76 11.01
N PHE A 74 44.63 20.46 10.86
CA PHE A 74 44.55 19.50 11.96
C PHE A 74 45.54 18.35 11.74
N THR A 75 45.99 17.75 12.84
CA THR A 75 46.86 16.57 12.80
C THR A 75 46.02 15.32 12.99
N VAL A 76 46.15 14.35 12.09
CA VAL A 76 45.55 13.03 12.23
C VAL A 76 46.28 12.27 13.34
N PRO A 77 45.58 11.67 14.33
CA PRO A 77 46.24 10.94 15.40
C PRO A 77 47.08 9.77 14.85
N ASP A 78 48.19 9.49 15.52
CA ASP A 78 49.07 8.34 15.20
C ASP A 78 48.34 7.00 15.34
N TRP A 79 47.31 6.96 16.18
CA TRP A 79 46.47 5.80 16.43
C TRP A 79 45.18 5.75 15.61
N LEU A 80 45.03 6.50 14.49
CA LEU A 80 43.80 6.51 13.68
C LEU A 80 43.24 5.09 13.44
N ASP A 81 42.12 4.79 14.11
CA ASP A 81 41.46 3.49 14.19
C ASP A 81 39.98 3.57 13.78
N GLY A 82 39.59 4.68 13.16
CA GLY A 82 38.27 4.92 12.60
C GLY A 82 38.28 6.14 11.67
N SER A 83 37.17 6.38 10.99
CA SER A 83 37.01 7.54 10.10
C SER A 83 36.99 8.85 10.90
N VAL A 84 37.63 9.91 10.41
CA VAL A 84 37.49 11.24 11.03
C VAL A 84 36.13 11.82 10.64
N LEU A 85 35.32 12.23 11.60
CA LEU A 85 34.05 12.91 11.36
C LEU A 85 34.24 14.41 11.49
N TRP A 86 33.55 15.16 10.64
CA TRP A 86 33.58 16.61 10.64
C TRP A 86 32.19 17.17 10.43
N ILE A 87 31.78 18.08 11.30
CA ILE A 87 30.61 18.93 11.07
C ILE A 87 31.06 20.37 10.98
N PHE A 88 30.46 21.13 10.06
CA PHE A 88 30.54 22.57 10.08
C PHE A 88 29.17 23.23 9.82
N SER A 89 29.06 24.48 10.23
CA SER A 89 27.91 25.33 10.01
C SER A 89 28.36 26.74 9.67
N ILE A 90 27.55 27.42 8.87
CA ILE A 90 27.84 28.75 8.35
C ILE A 90 26.71 29.67 8.81
N LYS A 91 27.06 30.80 9.42
CA LYS A 91 26.13 31.84 9.86
C LYS A 91 25.92 32.87 8.77
N GLY A 92 24.67 33.13 8.42
CA GLY A 92 24.24 34.19 7.52
C GLY A 92 22.74 34.08 7.24
N PRO A 93 22.06 35.18 6.81
CA PRO A 93 20.72 35.08 6.26
C PRO A 93 20.70 34.09 5.09
N GLU A 94 19.54 33.47 4.81
CA GLU A 94 19.37 32.45 3.76
C GLU A 94 20.02 32.89 2.44
N GLU A 95 19.87 34.16 2.06
CA GLU A 95 20.49 34.80 0.88
C GLU A 95 22.04 34.87 0.89
N GLU A 96 22.69 34.93 2.06
CA GLU A 96 24.17 34.89 2.17
C GLU A 96 24.70 33.45 2.23
N ALA A 97 23.96 32.53 2.84
CA ALA A 97 24.24 31.09 2.77
C ALA A 97 24.03 30.54 1.34
N GLU A 98 23.29 31.25 0.50
CA GLU A 98 23.08 30.99 -0.93
C GLU A 98 24.27 31.43 -1.82
N LYS A 99 25.21 32.25 -1.32
CA LYS A 99 26.39 32.62 -2.10
C LYS A 99 27.28 31.38 -2.33
N PRO A 100 27.78 31.15 -3.56
CA PRO A 100 28.57 29.97 -3.87
C PRO A 100 29.90 29.98 -3.10
N PHE A 101 30.02 29.10 -2.11
CA PHE A 101 31.28 28.78 -1.45
C PHE A 101 31.74 27.37 -1.83
N SER A 102 33.06 27.15 -1.79
CA SER A 102 33.67 25.84 -1.99
C SER A 102 34.61 25.53 -0.84
N TRP A 103 34.75 24.26 -0.48
CA TRP A 103 35.70 23.83 0.54
C TRP A 103 36.34 22.51 0.10
N PHE A 104 37.58 22.27 0.51
CA PHE A 104 38.30 21.01 0.25
C PHE A 104 39.23 20.68 1.42
N ILE A 105 39.72 19.45 1.41
CA ILE A 105 40.82 19.00 2.27
C ILE A 105 42.05 18.72 1.43
N LEU A 106 43.19 19.19 1.92
CA LEU A 106 44.49 19.08 1.27
C LEU A 106 45.54 18.63 2.29
N SER A 107 46.33 17.62 1.99
CA SER A 107 47.51 17.30 2.83
C SER A 107 48.54 18.44 2.79
N GLU A 108 49.10 18.76 3.97
CA GLU A 108 50.17 19.75 4.13
C GLU A 108 51.46 19.29 3.43
N GLU A 109 51.76 17.99 3.47
CA GLU A 109 52.87 17.37 2.75
C GLU A 109 52.33 16.80 1.44
N ASP A 110 52.80 17.29 0.29
CA ASP A 110 52.30 16.87 -1.02
C ASP A 110 52.47 15.36 -1.24
N ASP A 111 51.41 14.61 -1.00
CA ASP A 111 51.39 13.16 -1.01
C ASP A 111 50.33 12.60 -1.96
N GLY A 112 49.82 13.47 -2.85
CA GLY A 112 48.74 13.18 -3.78
C GLY A 112 47.34 13.20 -3.16
N SER A 113 47.18 13.42 -1.85
CA SER A 113 45.87 13.42 -1.21
C SER A 113 45.19 14.81 -1.29
N LYS A 114 44.26 14.91 -2.24
CA LYS A 114 43.26 15.98 -2.34
C LYS A 114 41.92 15.32 -2.62
N PHE A 115 40.95 15.57 -1.77
CA PHE A 115 39.63 14.99 -1.93
C PHE A 115 38.55 16.03 -1.57
N GLN A 116 37.52 16.03 -2.40
CA GLN A 116 36.24 16.66 -2.13
C GLN A 116 35.26 15.53 -1.93
N LEU A 117 34.58 15.50 -0.79
CA LEU A 117 33.59 14.47 -0.53
C LEU A 117 32.22 14.91 -1.05
N SER A 118 31.38 13.93 -1.37
CA SER A 118 29.96 14.13 -1.61
C SER A 118 29.34 14.91 -0.45
N ARG A 119 28.65 16.01 -0.77
CA ARG A 119 27.98 16.85 0.22
C ARG A 119 26.82 16.09 0.84
N SER A 120 26.89 15.78 2.13
CA SER A 120 25.67 15.51 2.92
C SER A 120 25.18 16.83 3.51
N ARG A 121 24.46 17.63 2.71
CA ARG A 121 23.79 18.84 3.23
C ARG A 121 22.56 18.39 4.00
N TRP A 122 22.56 18.61 5.31
CA TRP A 122 21.39 18.36 6.13
C TRP A 122 20.64 19.68 6.33
N ALA A 123 19.69 19.96 5.43
CA ALA A 123 18.92 21.20 5.44
C ALA A 123 17.80 21.21 6.49
N THR A 124 17.69 20.20 7.37
CA THR A 124 16.54 20.10 8.27
C THR A 124 16.84 20.48 9.71
N ASP A 125 16.01 21.41 10.19
CA ASP A 125 16.01 22.08 11.49
C ASP A 125 16.25 21.17 12.71
N HIS A 126 15.68 19.96 12.69
CA HIS A 126 15.54 19.08 13.85
C HIS A 126 16.80 18.29 14.24
N ARG A 127 17.81 18.18 13.37
CA ARG A 127 19.01 17.37 13.64
C ARG A 127 20.09 18.06 14.45
N PHE A 128 19.95 19.34 14.77
CA PHE A 128 21.01 20.11 15.42
C PHE A 128 20.52 20.96 16.60
N PRO A 129 19.67 20.45 17.51
CA PRO A 129 19.10 21.24 18.59
C PRO A 129 20.20 21.77 19.53
N PHE A 130 21.28 21.01 19.74
CA PHE A 130 22.44 21.47 20.51
C PHE A 130 23.15 22.64 19.83
N PHE A 131 23.55 22.48 18.56
CA PHE A 131 24.19 23.56 17.79
C PHE A 131 23.29 24.80 17.70
N LYS A 132 21.97 24.64 17.47
CA LYS A 132 21.04 25.77 17.41
C LYS A 132 20.88 26.47 18.75
N LYS A 133 20.82 25.70 19.85
CA LYS A 133 20.77 26.24 21.21
C LYS A 133 22.05 26.98 21.56
N GLN A 134 23.21 26.40 21.24
CA GLN A 134 24.52 26.99 21.56
C GLN A 134 24.86 28.15 20.63
N PHE A 135 24.39 28.11 19.38
CA PHE A 135 24.71 29.05 18.31
C PHE A 135 23.45 29.50 17.53
N PRO A 136 22.64 30.40 18.10
CA PRO A 136 21.50 30.98 17.41
C PRO A 136 21.91 31.68 16.10
N GLY A 137 21.13 31.48 15.02
CA GLY A 137 21.38 32.06 13.70
C GLY A 137 22.25 31.22 12.76
N PHE A 138 22.66 30.02 13.17
CA PHE A 138 23.24 29.01 12.29
C PHE A 138 22.13 28.08 11.78
N GLU A 139 21.74 28.23 10.52
CA GLU A 139 20.59 27.51 9.95
C GLU A 139 20.98 26.32 9.06
N SER A 140 22.21 26.33 8.51
CA SER A 140 22.71 25.28 7.61
C SER A 140 23.86 24.49 8.24
N PHE A 141 23.74 23.17 8.25
CA PHE A 141 24.75 22.25 8.81
C PHE A 141 25.21 21.23 7.76
N TYR A 142 26.49 20.92 7.80
CA TYR A 142 27.15 20.01 6.87
C TYR A 142 27.95 18.99 7.67
N GLU A 143 27.65 17.71 7.53
CA GLU A 143 28.37 16.62 8.18
C GLU A 143 29.09 15.76 7.13
N GLN A 144 30.31 15.33 7.44
CA GLN A 144 31.17 14.56 6.55
C GLN A 144 32.02 13.56 7.32
N TYR A 145 32.49 12.54 6.61
CA TYR A 145 33.40 11.53 7.15
C TYR A 145 34.57 11.31 6.20
N PHE A 146 35.77 11.19 6.75
CA PHE A 146 36.99 10.88 6.02
C PHE A 146 37.38 9.43 6.29
N GLY A 147 37.39 8.61 5.24
CA GLY A 147 37.81 7.22 5.32
C GLY A 147 39.24 7.09 5.84
N MET A 148 39.54 5.99 6.54
CA MET A 148 40.88 5.72 7.06
C MET A 148 41.96 5.62 5.96
N ASP A 149 41.54 5.30 4.74
CA ASP A 149 42.37 5.23 3.54
C ASP A 149 42.67 6.61 2.93
N GLN A 150 41.87 7.63 3.28
CA GLN A 150 42.03 9.01 2.79
C GLN A 150 43.01 9.82 3.65
N LEU A 151 43.18 9.45 4.92
CA LEU A 151 43.99 10.17 5.90
C LEU A 151 45.18 9.32 6.39
N LYS A 152 46.39 9.88 6.28
CA LYS A 152 47.60 9.26 6.82
C LYS A 152 47.82 9.65 8.28
N LYS A 153 48.10 8.65 9.11
CA LYS A 153 48.44 8.80 10.53
C LYS A 153 49.57 9.80 10.73
N SER A 154 49.45 10.65 11.76
CA SER A 154 50.43 11.67 12.13
C SER A 154 50.71 12.73 11.06
N LYS A 155 49.87 12.83 10.02
CA LYS A 155 49.98 13.87 8.97
C LYS A 155 49.02 15.02 9.25
N ASN A 156 49.40 16.19 8.77
CA ASN A 156 48.59 17.39 8.86
C ASN A 156 47.79 17.58 7.58
N TYR A 157 46.54 18.00 7.76
CA TYR A 157 45.62 18.30 6.68
C TYR A 157 45.06 19.71 6.85
N ILE A 158 44.93 20.43 5.75
CA ILE A 158 44.34 21.76 5.65
C ILE A 158 42.89 21.57 5.19
N VAL A 159 41.94 22.05 5.99
CA VAL A 159 40.55 22.22 5.59
C VAL A 159 40.35 23.69 5.27
N TRP A 160 40.05 23.99 4.02
CA TRP A 160 39.90 25.36 3.56
C TRP A 160 38.54 25.60 2.92
N PHE A 161 38.09 26.84 3.01
CA PHE A 161 36.88 27.40 2.46
C PHE A 161 37.26 28.58 1.57
N ALA A 162 36.68 28.66 0.38
CA ALA A 162 36.84 29.77 -0.55
C ALA A 162 35.54 30.55 -0.69
N PHE A 163 35.70 31.87 -0.68
CA PHE A 163 34.62 32.85 -0.76
C PHE A 163 34.91 33.86 -1.86
N THR A 164 33.87 34.40 -2.49
CA THR A 164 33.97 35.45 -3.51
C THR A 164 34.16 36.84 -2.91
N GLU A 165 33.80 37.01 -1.64
CA GLU A 165 33.87 38.29 -0.93
C GLU A 165 34.83 38.21 0.25
N LYS A 166 35.42 39.35 0.60
CA LYS A 166 36.38 39.46 1.71
C LYS A 166 35.70 39.28 3.06
N GLU A 167 34.46 39.75 3.18
CA GLU A 167 33.60 39.48 4.31
C GLU A 167 33.01 38.08 4.12
N ARG A 168 33.52 37.13 4.91
CA ARG A 168 33.09 35.74 4.87
C ARG A 168 32.11 35.46 6.02
N PRO A 169 31.16 34.55 5.83
CA PRO A 169 30.27 34.14 6.90
C PRO A 169 31.05 33.46 8.03
N GLU A 170 30.52 33.56 9.24
CA GLU A 170 31.09 32.91 10.42
C GLU A 170 30.95 31.39 10.25
N VAL A 171 32.07 30.66 10.31
CA VAL A 171 32.06 29.20 10.19
C VAL A 171 32.40 28.60 11.55
N ARG A 172 31.54 27.71 12.03
CA ARG A 172 31.78 26.89 13.22
C ARG A 172 31.90 25.45 12.81
N PHE A 173 32.76 24.69 13.48
CA PHE A 173 33.00 23.29 13.13
C PHE A 173 33.47 22.48 14.33
N ALA A 174 33.33 21.16 14.24
CA ALA A 174 33.88 20.21 15.21
C ALA A 174 34.41 18.98 14.46
N LEU A 175 35.49 18.39 14.99
CA LEU A 175 36.07 17.15 14.47
C LEU A 175 36.16 16.09 15.56
N THR A 176 35.99 14.82 15.18
CA THR A 176 36.29 13.68 16.05
C THR A 176 36.73 12.47 15.21
N VAL A 177 37.11 11.37 15.87
CA VAL A 177 37.39 10.08 15.21
C VAL A 177 36.26 9.11 15.58
N ARG A 178 35.63 8.49 14.57
CA ARG A 178 34.58 7.48 14.72
C ARG A 178 35.18 6.14 15.16
N SER A 179 35.71 6.13 16.37
CA SER A 179 36.17 4.93 17.07
C SER A 179 35.91 5.07 18.57
N THR A 180 35.90 3.96 19.31
CA THR A 180 35.74 4.00 20.77
C THR A 180 36.79 4.90 21.42
N LYS A 181 38.04 4.82 20.95
CA LYS A 181 39.14 5.66 21.44
C LYS A 181 38.95 7.13 21.06
N GLY A 182 38.61 7.39 19.80
CA GLY A 182 38.29 8.71 19.26
C GLY A 182 37.25 9.47 20.06
N LEU A 183 36.14 8.82 20.33
CA LEU A 183 35.01 9.46 21.02
C LEU A 183 35.28 9.65 22.51
N ARG A 184 36.12 8.81 23.11
CA ARG A 184 36.58 9.00 24.48
C ARG A 184 37.56 10.17 24.60
N GLU A 185 38.49 10.31 23.65
CA GLU A 185 39.54 11.35 23.70
C GLU A 185 39.04 12.71 23.19
N TYR A 186 38.18 12.71 22.16
CA TYR A 186 37.77 13.91 21.45
C TYR A 186 36.28 14.21 21.58
N GLY A 187 35.46 13.37 22.23
CA GLY A 187 34.01 13.56 22.32
C GLY A 187 33.26 13.21 21.02
N THR A 188 31.93 13.27 21.07
CA THR A 188 31.06 13.07 19.89
C THR A 188 30.82 14.38 19.17
N LEU A 189 30.60 14.38 17.85
CA LEU A 189 30.18 15.62 17.19
C LEU A 189 28.93 16.20 17.87
N PRO A 190 28.78 17.53 17.99
CA PRO A 190 27.63 18.17 18.62
C PRO A 190 26.34 18.10 17.79
N THR A 191 26.20 17.05 16.98
CA THR A 191 24.98 16.81 16.21
C THR A 191 23.87 16.35 17.16
N GLY A 192 22.65 16.78 16.89
CA GLY A 192 21.49 16.05 17.36
C GLY A 192 21.49 14.70 16.67
N ILE A 193 22.15 13.75 17.33
CA ILE A 193 21.73 12.35 17.35
C ILE A 193 21.49 11.78 15.94
N SER A 194 22.52 11.71 15.10
CA SER A 194 22.43 10.85 13.91
C SER A 194 22.72 9.38 14.24
N SER A 195 23.15 9.04 15.46
CA SER A 195 23.52 7.66 15.82
C SER A 195 23.34 7.21 17.27
N ARG A 196 22.78 7.99 18.22
CA ARG A 196 22.86 7.62 19.67
C ARG A 196 21.65 7.89 20.59
N GLY A 197 20.46 8.20 20.08
CA GLY A 197 19.30 8.62 20.92
C GLY A 197 19.49 9.97 21.67
N PRO A 198 18.40 10.69 22.03
CA PRO A 198 18.49 11.97 22.72
C PRO A 198 18.93 11.90 24.19
N GLY A 199 19.89 12.77 24.55
CA GLY A 199 19.93 13.39 25.88
C GLY A 199 20.62 12.66 27.02
N THR A 200 21.35 11.57 26.80
CA THR A 200 22.13 10.92 27.86
C THR A 200 23.64 11.09 27.64
N SER A 201 24.31 11.78 28.57
CA SER A 201 25.77 11.75 28.67
C SER A 201 26.19 10.35 29.13
N ILE A 202 26.66 9.53 28.18
CA ILE A 202 27.14 8.19 28.50
C ILE A 202 28.60 8.29 28.92
N ASN A 203 28.91 7.81 30.14
CA ASN A 203 30.29 7.61 30.56
C ASN A 203 30.89 6.41 29.80
N LEU A 204 31.50 6.69 28.65
CA LEU A 204 32.12 5.69 27.77
C LEU A 204 33.21 4.85 28.47
N ALA A 205 33.80 5.34 29.55
CA ALA A 205 34.82 4.58 30.29
C ALA A 205 34.24 3.32 30.97
N ASN A 206 32.93 3.31 31.24
CA ASN A 206 32.23 2.22 31.93
C ASN A 206 31.10 1.62 31.09
N ALA A 207 31.04 1.91 29.79
CA ALA A 207 30.00 1.40 28.91
C ALA A 207 30.09 -0.14 28.81
N PRO A 208 28.99 -0.89 28.99
CA PRO A 208 29.01 -2.33 28.81
C PRO A 208 29.31 -2.68 27.35
N LYS A 209 29.94 -3.84 27.12
CA LYS A 209 30.16 -4.34 25.76
C LYS A 209 28.81 -4.65 25.10
N ALA A 210 28.55 -4.06 23.93
CA ALA A 210 27.34 -4.35 23.17
C ALA A 210 27.27 -5.83 22.79
N ARG A 211 26.09 -6.42 22.97
CA ARG A 211 25.77 -7.70 22.33
C ARG A 211 25.67 -7.48 20.81
N PRO A 212 25.99 -8.46 19.96
CA PRO A 212 25.83 -8.32 18.52
C PRO A 212 24.34 -8.15 18.14
N PRO A 213 23.93 -7.04 17.50
CA PRO A 213 22.50 -6.78 17.22
C PRO A 213 21.81 -7.83 16.39
N ARG A 214 22.51 -8.43 15.43
CA ARG A 214 21.98 -9.56 14.65
C ARG A 214 21.65 -10.79 15.51
N GLN A 215 22.42 -11.05 16.58
CA GLN A 215 22.12 -12.15 17.50
C GLN A 215 20.88 -11.82 18.33
N MET A 216 20.79 -10.58 18.82
CA MET A 216 19.62 -10.10 19.56
C MET A 216 18.34 -10.21 18.71
N ALA A 217 18.39 -9.77 17.46
CA ALA A 217 17.25 -9.88 16.55
C ALA A 217 16.82 -11.34 16.30
N LYS A 218 17.77 -12.28 16.20
CA LYS A 218 17.44 -13.72 16.08
C LYS A 218 16.76 -14.26 17.34
N GLU A 219 17.23 -13.86 18.52
CA GLU A 219 16.59 -14.24 19.78
C GLU A 219 15.18 -13.65 19.87
N ALA A 220 14.98 -12.41 19.42
CA ALA A 220 13.67 -11.79 19.33
C ALA A 220 12.72 -12.55 18.40
N ALA A 221 13.20 -13.01 17.23
CA ALA A 221 12.43 -13.86 16.32
C ALA A 221 12.04 -15.21 16.96
N GLU A 222 12.93 -15.81 17.75
CA GLU A 222 12.61 -17.04 18.49
C GLU A 222 11.64 -16.80 19.65
N ILE A 223 11.70 -15.63 20.30
CA ILE A 223 10.71 -15.21 21.30
C ILE A 223 9.36 -14.96 20.63
N TYR A 224 9.34 -14.33 19.44
CA TYR A 224 8.13 -14.12 18.65
C TYR A 224 7.38 -15.44 18.42
N LYS A 225 8.09 -16.46 17.91
CA LYS A 225 7.52 -17.79 17.66
C LYS A 225 6.97 -18.46 18.92
N LYS A 226 7.61 -18.24 20.07
CA LYS A 226 7.27 -18.92 21.34
C LYS A 226 6.21 -18.17 22.16
N SER A 227 6.17 -16.85 22.06
CA SER A 227 5.46 -15.98 23.02
C SER A 227 4.77 -14.78 22.38
N GLY A 228 4.80 -14.66 21.05
CA GLY A 228 4.09 -13.63 20.29
C GLY A 228 4.81 -12.28 20.19
N ALA A 229 4.19 -11.36 19.42
CA ALA A 229 4.71 -10.04 19.09
C ALA A 229 5.05 -9.19 20.33
N ALA A 230 4.17 -9.16 21.33
CA ALA A 230 4.36 -8.33 22.52
C ALA A 230 5.63 -8.71 23.31
N ALA A 231 5.91 -10.00 23.45
CA ALA A 231 7.10 -10.49 24.15
C ALA A 231 8.39 -10.17 23.37
N ALA A 232 8.37 -10.35 22.05
CA ALA A 232 9.50 -10.03 21.19
C ALA A 232 9.81 -8.52 21.19
N ARG A 233 8.77 -7.67 21.12
CA ARG A 233 8.91 -6.21 21.24
C ARG A 233 9.49 -5.80 22.59
N ALA A 234 8.98 -6.35 23.69
CA ALA A 234 9.50 -6.05 25.03
C ALA A 234 10.98 -6.45 25.18
N PHE A 235 11.38 -7.57 24.56
CA PHE A 235 12.79 -7.97 24.50
C PHE A 235 13.63 -6.98 23.67
N LEU A 236 13.18 -6.63 22.45
CA LEU A 236 13.88 -5.64 21.61
C LEU A 236 14.01 -4.29 22.31
N GLU A 237 12.98 -3.83 23.01
CA GLU A 237 13.00 -2.58 23.79
C GLU A 237 14.11 -2.61 24.85
N LYS A 238 14.15 -3.68 25.63
CA LYS A 238 15.17 -3.86 26.67
C LYS A 238 16.58 -3.87 26.07
N GLU A 239 16.76 -4.61 24.98
CA GLU A 239 18.07 -4.72 24.32
C GLU A 239 18.47 -3.43 23.61
N PHE A 240 17.52 -2.66 23.07
CA PHE A 240 17.73 -1.34 22.50
C PHE A 240 18.21 -0.35 23.56
N GLU A 241 17.52 -0.28 24.70
CA GLU A 241 17.92 0.55 25.84
C GLU A 241 19.30 0.17 26.39
N ALA A 242 19.60 -1.13 26.43
CA ALA A 242 20.92 -1.62 26.79
C ALA A 242 21.98 -1.23 25.76
N PHE A 243 21.66 -1.34 24.47
CA PHE A 243 22.54 -0.96 23.36
C PHE A 243 22.84 0.54 23.36
N LEU A 244 21.84 1.40 23.56
CA LEU A 244 22.04 2.84 23.65
C LEU A 244 23.09 3.19 24.71
N LYS A 245 23.08 2.53 25.87
CA LYS A 245 24.06 2.74 26.96
C LYS A 245 25.49 2.32 26.62
N THR A 246 25.69 1.53 25.57
CA THR A 246 27.04 1.13 25.12
C THR A 246 27.75 2.27 24.39
N GLY A 247 26.97 3.22 23.86
CA GLY A 247 27.47 4.23 22.94
C GLY A 247 27.84 3.67 21.57
N GLU A 248 27.56 2.43 21.20
CA GLU A 248 27.79 1.99 19.81
C GLU A 248 26.87 2.74 18.82
N PRO A 249 27.23 2.89 17.52
CA PRO A 249 26.37 3.53 16.54
C PRO A 249 25.03 2.80 16.38
N PHE A 250 23.92 3.54 16.47
CA PHE A 250 22.57 3.02 16.21
C PHE A 250 22.48 2.28 14.86
N TYR A 251 23.21 2.73 13.84
CA TYR A 251 23.22 2.08 12.53
C TYR A 251 23.58 0.58 12.60
N ASP A 252 24.47 0.17 13.50
CA ASP A 252 24.83 -1.25 13.66
C ASP A 252 23.68 -2.05 14.26
N PHE A 253 22.93 -1.43 15.18
CA PHE A 253 21.71 -2.01 15.72
C PHE A 253 20.61 -2.11 14.66
N TYR A 254 20.35 -1.01 13.95
CA TYR A 254 19.44 -0.90 12.82
C TYR A 254 19.71 -1.98 11.77
N VAL A 255 20.93 -2.08 11.24
CA VAL A 255 21.29 -3.09 10.23
C VAL A 255 21.17 -4.50 10.78
N GLY A 256 21.48 -4.71 12.06
CA GLY A 256 21.34 -6.02 12.70
C GLY A 256 19.90 -6.52 12.73
N VAL A 257 18.96 -5.67 13.13
CA VAL A 257 17.52 -5.98 13.15
C VAL A 257 16.97 -6.06 11.73
N TRP A 258 17.28 -5.08 10.88
CA TRP A 258 16.84 -5.03 9.48
C TRP A 258 17.25 -6.29 8.70
N ARG A 259 18.52 -6.73 8.81
CA ARG A 259 19.00 -7.94 8.12
C ARG A 259 18.32 -9.20 8.60
N GLU A 260 18.00 -9.28 9.89
CA GLU A 260 17.25 -10.41 10.44
C GLU A 260 15.85 -10.45 9.84
N ALA A 261 15.13 -9.32 9.87
CA ALA A 261 13.79 -9.21 9.33
C ALA A 261 13.76 -9.50 7.81
N GLN A 262 14.75 -9.03 7.05
CA GLN A 262 14.78 -9.21 5.60
C GLN A 262 15.28 -10.61 5.15
N THR A 263 16.37 -11.11 5.76
CA THR A 263 17.09 -12.31 5.27
C THR A 263 17.11 -13.48 6.24
N GLY A 264 16.70 -13.26 7.49
CA GLY A 264 16.66 -14.23 8.59
C GLY A 264 15.24 -14.79 8.81
N GLY A 265 14.73 -14.65 10.03
CA GLY A 265 13.40 -15.13 10.42
C GLY A 265 12.27 -14.53 9.61
N GLY A 266 12.36 -13.24 9.27
CA GLY A 266 11.30 -12.57 8.51
C GLY A 266 11.19 -13.01 7.05
N ARG A 267 12.25 -13.65 6.50
CA ARG A 267 12.18 -14.35 5.20
C ARG A 267 11.20 -15.54 5.23
N VAL A 268 11.00 -16.12 6.40
CA VAL A 268 10.14 -17.30 6.63
C VAL A 268 8.78 -16.89 7.20
N GLU A 269 8.74 -15.86 8.04
CA GLU A 269 7.55 -15.40 8.78
C GLU A 269 7.29 -13.91 8.50
N ALA A 270 6.36 -13.61 7.59
CA ALA A 270 6.05 -12.24 7.17
C ALA A 270 5.54 -11.36 8.32
N GLU A 271 4.78 -11.93 9.26
CA GLU A 271 4.29 -11.21 10.43
C GLU A 271 5.44 -10.72 11.32
N TRP A 272 6.46 -11.57 11.55
CA TRP A 272 7.64 -11.15 12.29
C TRP A 272 8.40 -10.04 11.56
N ALA A 273 8.53 -10.12 10.22
CA ALA A 273 9.15 -9.05 9.45
C ALA A 273 8.40 -7.71 9.64
N ALA A 274 7.06 -7.74 9.59
CA ALA A 274 6.22 -6.56 9.79
C ALA A 274 6.40 -5.97 11.21
N GLU A 275 6.44 -6.82 12.23
CA GLU A 275 6.67 -6.42 13.62
C GLU A 275 8.06 -5.80 13.82
N ALA A 276 9.11 -6.43 13.30
CA ALA A 276 10.48 -5.97 13.43
C ALA A 276 10.74 -4.65 12.69
N PHE A 277 10.28 -4.51 11.44
CA PHE A 277 10.41 -3.25 10.69
C PHE A 277 9.57 -2.13 11.28
N GLY A 278 8.32 -2.40 11.68
CA GLY A 278 7.46 -1.41 12.32
C GLY A 278 8.04 -0.90 13.65
N TRP A 279 8.54 -1.80 14.50
CA TRP A 279 9.24 -1.41 15.73
C TRP A 279 10.50 -0.58 15.42
N LEU A 280 11.31 -1.00 14.44
CA LEU A 280 12.53 -0.27 14.09
C LEU A 280 12.22 1.13 13.52
N GLN A 281 11.14 1.25 12.75
CA GLN A 281 10.64 2.52 12.21
C GLN A 281 10.21 3.47 13.32
N GLU A 282 9.45 2.97 14.31
CA GLU A 282 9.07 3.71 15.52
C GLU A 282 10.31 4.23 16.25
N LYS A 283 11.34 3.40 16.43
CA LYS A 283 12.58 3.82 17.10
C LYS A 283 13.37 4.84 16.30
N CYS A 284 13.47 4.68 14.98
CA CYS A 284 14.07 5.69 14.12
C CYS A 284 13.37 7.05 14.28
N LEU A 285 12.03 7.09 14.30
CA LEU A 285 11.27 8.31 14.53
C LEU A 285 11.51 8.89 15.94
N ALA A 286 11.47 8.05 16.98
CA ALA A 286 11.65 8.46 18.37
C ALA A 286 13.03 9.11 18.63
N ILE A 287 14.07 8.66 17.93
CA ILE A 287 15.43 9.24 18.05
C ILE A 287 15.73 10.33 17.02
N GLY A 288 14.78 10.68 16.15
CA GLY A 288 14.95 11.70 15.11
C GLY A 288 15.72 11.25 13.87
N ALA A 289 15.92 9.93 13.68
CA ALA A 289 16.50 9.34 12.48
C ALA A 289 15.45 9.21 11.35
N VAL A 290 14.91 10.35 10.92
CA VAL A 290 13.78 10.43 9.97
C VAL A 290 14.10 9.76 8.62
N ASP A 291 15.31 9.92 8.10
CA ASP A 291 15.71 9.34 6.81
C ASP A 291 15.68 7.80 6.89
N SER A 292 16.23 7.20 7.96
CA SER A 292 16.15 5.75 8.18
C SER A 292 14.72 5.27 8.46
N ALA A 293 13.87 6.10 9.10
CA ALA A 293 12.45 5.78 9.22
C ALA A 293 11.74 5.76 7.86
N GLU A 294 12.08 6.69 6.96
CA GLU A 294 11.55 6.77 5.59
C GLU A 294 12.02 5.59 4.72
N GLU A 295 13.26 5.13 4.87
CA GLU A 295 13.76 3.89 4.26
C GLU A 295 12.96 2.66 4.70
N LEU A 296 12.59 2.60 5.99
CA LEU A 296 11.84 1.48 6.54
C LEU A 296 10.38 1.45 6.14
N VAL A 297 9.78 2.56 5.68
CA VAL A 297 8.36 2.61 5.31
C VAL A 297 8.02 1.49 4.31
N ALA A 298 8.81 1.31 3.25
CA ALA A 298 8.57 0.28 2.25
C ALA A 298 8.74 -1.13 2.82
N ASN A 299 9.72 -1.33 3.71
CA ASN A 299 9.94 -2.62 4.36
C ASN A 299 8.80 -2.98 5.32
N THR A 300 8.31 -2.00 6.08
CA THR A 300 7.15 -2.14 6.98
C THR A 300 5.89 -2.42 6.17
N ALA A 301 5.55 -1.55 5.22
CA ALA A 301 4.35 -1.68 4.38
C ALA A 301 4.36 -2.98 3.57
N GLY A 302 5.47 -3.30 2.90
CA GLY A 302 5.63 -4.53 2.12
C GLY A 302 5.49 -5.80 2.99
N SER A 303 6.06 -5.80 4.19
CA SER A 303 5.91 -6.91 5.14
C SER A 303 4.48 -7.03 5.68
N MET A 304 3.81 -5.92 5.95
CA MET A 304 2.40 -5.89 6.36
C MET A 304 1.46 -6.40 5.26
N ILE A 305 1.70 -6.05 3.99
CA ILE A 305 0.98 -6.60 2.83
C ILE A 305 1.16 -8.12 2.77
N ASN A 306 2.40 -8.60 2.94
CA ASN A 306 2.70 -10.04 2.96
C ASN A 306 2.07 -10.77 4.16
N ALA A 307 1.87 -10.06 5.27
CA ALA A 307 1.15 -10.53 6.45
C ALA A 307 -0.36 -10.29 6.38
N ASN A 308 -0.90 -9.84 5.25
CA ASN A 308 -2.33 -9.57 5.04
C ASN A 308 -2.94 -8.51 5.98
N ARG A 309 -2.14 -7.53 6.39
CA ARG A 309 -2.55 -6.38 7.24
C ARG A 309 -2.61 -5.11 6.40
N TYR A 310 -3.55 -5.02 5.46
CA TYR A 310 -3.53 -3.96 4.44
C TYR A 310 -3.82 -2.57 5.01
N GLY A 311 -4.75 -2.44 5.96
CA GLY A 311 -4.98 -1.14 6.59
C GLY A 311 -3.79 -0.69 7.44
N ALA A 312 -3.10 -1.60 8.15
CA ALA A 312 -1.83 -1.27 8.81
C ALA A 312 -0.75 -0.83 7.83
N ALA A 313 -0.62 -1.53 6.69
CA ALA A 313 0.33 -1.16 5.65
C ALA A 313 0.07 0.26 5.12
N ARG A 314 -1.21 0.60 4.91
CA ARG A 314 -1.65 1.94 4.49
C ARG A 314 -1.29 3.01 5.53
N GLN A 315 -1.58 2.76 6.81
CA GLN A 315 -1.17 3.65 7.91
C GLN A 315 0.36 3.82 8.00
N SER A 316 1.14 2.75 7.76
CA SER A 316 2.60 2.81 7.80
C SER A 316 3.22 3.69 6.71
N LEU A 317 2.46 4.02 5.65
CA LEU A 317 2.85 4.95 4.57
C LEU A 317 2.63 6.43 4.93
N ALA A 318 1.96 6.77 6.04
CA ALA A 318 1.72 8.16 6.43
C ALA A 318 3.00 9.03 6.53
N PRO A 319 4.15 8.55 7.06
CA PRO A 319 5.40 9.30 7.03
C PRO A 319 5.89 9.61 5.62
N PHE A 320 5.69 8.68 4.67
CA PHE A 320 6.03 8.87 3.27
C PHE A 320 5.17 9.97 2.63
N PHE A 321 3.86 9.96 2.82
CA PHE A 321 2.98 11.02 2.31
C PHE A 321 3.29 12.38 2.93
N THR A 322 3.60 12.41 4.23
CA THR A 322 4.06 13.63 4.92
C THR A 322 5.36 14.16 4.31
N ALA A 323 6.33 13.29 4.05
CA ALA A 323 7.60 13.66 3.40
C ALA A 323 7.37 14.20 1.98
N MET A 324 6.44 13.61 1.24
CA MET A 324 6.04 14.05 -0.09
C MET A 324 5.39 15.43 -0.08
N GLY A 325 4.46 15.67 0.84
CA GLY A 325 3.84 16.98 1.04
C GLY A 325 4.87 18.08 1.37
N ARG A 326 5.85 17.78 2.23
CA ARG A 326 6.96 18.70 2.55
C ARG A 326 7.83 19.02 1.33
N ARG A 327 7.95 18.09 0.40
CA ARG A 327 8.67 18.26 -0.88
C ARG A 327 7.79 18.88 -1.97
N SER A 328 6.53 19.22 -1.67
CA SER A 328 5.52 19.69 -2.62
C SER A 328 5.33 18.74 -3.81
N VAL A 329 5.48 17.44 -3.57
CA VAL A 329 5.23 16.41 -4.58
C VAL A 329 3.88 15.79 -4.29
N SER A 330 2.95 15.94 -5.24
CA SER A 330 1.67 15.26 -5.17
C SER A 330 1.73 13.91 -5.89
N LEU A 331 1.13 12.89 -5.28
CA LEU A 331 0.91 11.58 -5.88
C LEU A 331 -0.46 11.45 -6.53
N ASP A 332 -1.28 12.50 -6.50
CA ASP A 332 -2.56 12.54 -7.20
C ASP A 332 -2.33 12.54 -8.72
N PRO A 333 -2.70 11.46 -9.45
CA PRO A 333 -2.57 11.39 -10.90
C PRO A 333 -3.29 12.52 -11.64
N SER A 334 -4.36 13.08 -11.04
CA SER A 334 -5.15 14.16 -11.64
C SER A 334 -4.35 15.47 -11.79
N LEU A 335 -3.37 15.69 -10.92
CA LEU A 335 -2.49 16.86 -10.93
C LEU A 335 -1.29 16.70 -11.86
N LEU A 336 -1.12 15.51 -12.46
CA LEU A 336 0.03 15.16 -13.27
C LEU A 336 -0.30 15.23 -14.76
N LYS A 337 0.62 15.78 -15.56
CA LYS A 337 0.43 15.93 -17.00
C LYS A 337 0.24 14.57 -17.66
N ASP A 338 -0.94 14.38 -18.26
CA ASP A 338 -1.28 13.23 -19.08
C ASP A 338 -0.49 13.25 -20.41
N LEU A 339 0.17 12.13 -20.72
CA LEU A 339 0.96 11.92 -21.93
C LEU A 339 0.28 10.96 -22.93
N GLY A 340 -0.98 10.59 -22.68
CA GLY A 340 -1.70 9.59 -23.47
C GLY A 340 -1.82 8.25 -22.74
N PRO A 341 -2.37 7.23 -23.42
CA PRO A 341 -2.40 5.85 -22.94
C PRO A 341 -1.02 5.33 -22.54
N GLY A 342 -0.92 4.75 -21.34
CA GLY A 342 0.25 4.00 -20.87
C GLY A 342 0.29 2.57 -21.40
N LEU A 343 -0.88 2.00 -21.69
CA LEU A 343 -1.06 0.65 -22.23
C LEU A 343 -2.03 0.69 -23.40
N THR A 344 -1.73 -0.05 -24.47
CA THR A 344 -2.56 -0.08 -25.67
C THR A 344 -3.94 -0.73 -25.40
N LEU A 345 -3.98 -1.80 -24.61
CA LEU A 345 -5.22 -2.53 -24.28
C LEU A 345 -6.05 -1.87 -23.17
N LEU A 346 -5.49 -0.87 -22.48
CA LEU A 346 -6.13 -0.15 -21.38
C LEU A 346 -5.89 1.35 -21.55
N PRO A 347 -6.54 2.00 -22.53
CA PRO A 347 -6.31 3.41 -22.84
C PRO A 347 -6.66 4.38 -21.69
N GLU A 348 -7.48 3.92 -20.75
CA GLU A 348 -7.79 4.61 -19.50
C GLU A 348 -6.63 4.62 -18.51
N VAL A 349 -5.67 3.70 -18.60
CA VAL A 349 -4.42 3.76 -17.82
C VAL A 349 -3.53 4.79 -18.48
N ARG A 350 -3.32 5.92 -17.82
CA ARG A 350 -2.60 7.07 -18.39
C ARG A 350 -1.12 7.02 -18.09
N LYS A 351 -0.31 7.35 -19.10
CA LYS A 351 1.11 7.67 -18.89
C LYS A 351 1.19 9.08 -18.32
N ARG A 352 1.75 9.24 -17.13
CA ARG A 352 1.90 10.56 -16.47
C ARG A 352 3.33 11.07 -16.56
N LYS A 353 3.51 12.38 -16.79
CA LYS A 353 4.81 13.07 -16.60
C LYS A 353 4.86 13.62 -15.18
N ILE A 354 5.65 12.97 -14.32
CA ILE A 354 5.80 13.42 -12.93
C ILE A 354 7.00 14.36 -12.80
N PRO A 355 6.87 15.46 -12.03
CA PRO A 355 8.00 16.34 -11.76
C PRO A 355 9.10 15.58 -11.02
N VAL A 356 10.29 15.49 -11.62
CA VAL A 356 11.50 14.92 -11.01
C VAL A 356 12.16 15.91 -10.03
N ARG A 357 11.45 16.98 -9.66
CA ARG A 357 11.96 18.05 -8.80
C ARG A 357 10.87 18.54 -7.87
N SER A 358 11.24 18.87 -6.64
CA SER A 358 10.44 19.73 -5.78
C SER A 358 10.08 21.02 -6.55
N VAL A 359 8.88 21.56 -6.32
CA VAL A 359 8.44 22.83 -6.94
C VAL A 359 9.32 24.01 -6.49
N ARG A 360 10.14 23.83 -5.43
CA ARG A 360 11.21 24.76 -5.07
C ARG A 360 12.50 24.47 -5.87
N PRO A 361 13.14 25.50 -6.44
CA PRO A 361 14.44 25.34 -7.09
C PRO A 361 15.49 25.08 -6.00
N MET A 362 15.90 23.82 -5.79
CA MET A 362 17.16 23.54 -5.09
C MET A 362 18.31 23.94 -6.04
N LEU A 363 18.74 25.18 -5.90
CA LEU A 363 19.82 25.80 -6.65
C LEU A 363 21.17 25.37 -6.08
N SER A 364 21.66 24.20 -6.48
CA SER A 364 23.10 24.02 -6.63
C SER A 364 23.38 23.64 -8.07
N ILE A 365 23.57 24.68 -8.90
CA ILE A 365 24.18 24.52 -10.22
C ILE A 365 25.68 24.40 -9.95
N GLU A 366 26.29 23.26 -10.27
CA GLU A 366 27.74 23.16 -10.23
C GLU A 366 28.36 24.06 -11.31
N PRO A 367 29.62 24.53 -11.15
CA PRO A 367 30.27 25.44 -12.10
C PRO A 367 30.35 24.93 -13.55
N ASP A 368 30.14 23.64 -13.78
CA ASP A 368 30.10 22.99 -15.09
C ASP A 368 28.69 22.91 -15.72
N GLY A 369 27.67 23.48 -15.06
CA GLY A 369 26.28 23.47 -15.52
C GLY A 369 25.52 22.18 -15.21
N TRP A 370 26.12 21.23 -14.50
CA TRP A 370 25.41 20.05 -14.02
C TRP A 370 24.61 20.40 -12.77
N VAL A 371 23.30 20.19 -12.85
CA VAL A 371 22.42 20.22 -11.67
C VAL A 371 22.57 18.86 -11.00
N ASN A 372 22.96 18.84 -9.73
CA ASN A 372 23.06 17.62 -8.94
C ASN A 372 21.68 16.95 -8.88
N ALA A 373 21.46 15.96 -9.74
CA ALA A 373 20.19 15.21 -9.81
C ALA A 373 19.94 14.36 -8.55
N THR A 374 21.01 14.14 -7.77
CA THR A 374 21.07 13.35 -6.53
C THR A 374 20.27 13.92 -5.36
N ALA A 375 19.73 15.14 -5.46
CA ALA A 375 18.93 15.75 -4.39
C ALA A 375 17.41 15.51 -4.52
N ALA A 376 16.94 14.77 -5.53
CA ALA A 376 15.53 14.84 -5.93
C ALA A 376 14.59 13.88 -5.19
N PHE A 377 15.00 12.67 -4.83
CA PHE A 377 14.17 11.72 -4.07
C PHE A 377 15.06 10.81 -3.22
N PRO A 378 14.69 10.48 -1.98
CA PRO A 378 15.43 9.50 -1.18
C PRO A 378 15.41 8.14 -1.87
N ASP A 379 16.46 7.34 -1.62
CA ASP A 379 16.71 6.02 -2.21
C ASP A 379 15.54 5.02 -2.04
N SER A 380 14.59 5.29 -1.14
CA SER A 380 13.41 4.45 -0.87
C SER A 380 12.12 4.91 -1.55
N PHE A 381 12.15 6.00 -2.34
CA PHE A 381 10.95 6.63 -2.88
C PHE A 381 10.13 5.70 -3.80
N ASP A 382 10.80 5.01 -4.70
CA ASP A 382 10.23 4.02 -5.62
C ASP A 382 9.64 2.81 -4.88
N LYS A 383 10.33 2.30 -3.86
CA LYS A 383 9.88 1.17 -3.02
C LYS A 383 8.65 1.53 -2.20
N ASN A 384 8.60 2.77 -1.68
CA ASN A 384 7.44 3.30 -0.97
C ASN A 384 6.24 3.42 -1.90
N LEU A 385 6.43 4.00 -3.09
CA LEU A 385 5.32 4.08 -4.05
C LEU A 385 4.91 2.71 -4.56
N GLN A 386 5.85 1.78 -4.76
CA GLN A 386 5.51 0.43 -5.16
C GLN A 386 4.61 -0.25 -4.10
N SER A 387 4.92 -0.09 -2.82
CA SER A 387 4.09 -0.61 -1.73
C SER A 387 2.69 0.01 -1.73
N TYR A 388 2.59 1.31 -1.99
CA TYR A 388 1.30 1.98 -2.18
C TYR A 388 0.54 1.44 -3.39
N ALA A 389 1.19 1.29 -4.55
CA ALA A 389 0.60 0.74 -5.76
C ALA A 389 0.12 -0.71 -5.57
N ASN A 390 0.86 -1.51 -4.80
CA ASN A 390 0.44 -2.85 -4.40
C ASN A 390 -0.85 -2.81 -3.59
N LEU A 391 -1.00 -1.88 -2.64
CA LEU A 391 -2.24 -1.69 -1.88
C LEU A 391 -3.40 -1.26 -2.78
N GLU A 392 -3.16 -0.34 -3.72
CA GLU A 392 -4.17 0.08 -4.71
C GLU A 392 -4.61 -1.10 -5.58
N ALA A 393 -3.69 -1.97 -6.01
CA ALA A 393 -4.02 -3.19 -6.74
C ALA A 393 -4.85 -4.17 -5.90
N GLN A 394 -4.50 -4.38 -4.63
CA GLN A 394 -5.28 -5.23 -3.70
C GLN A 394 -6.66 -4.62 -3.36
N ALA A 395 -6.78 -3.29 -3.42
CA ALA A 395 -8.03 -2.56 -3.27
C ALA A 395 -8.89 -2.55 -4.56
N GLY A 396 -8.43 -3.19 -5.64
CA GLY A 396 -9.09 -3.18 -6.94
C GLY A 396 -9.03 -1.85 -7.67
N GLN A 397 -8.23 -0.89 -7.18
CA GLN A 397 -7.85 0.33 -7.90
C GLN A 397 -6.73 0.05 -8.92
N TRP A 398 -6.89 -1.02 -9.70
CA TRP A 398 -5.84 -1.51 -10.59
C TRP A 398 -5.40 -0.47 -11.63
N LYS A 399 -6.29 0.43 -12.07
CA LYS A 399 -5.93 1.54 -12.99
C LYS A 399 -4.83 2.41 -12.37
N LYS A 400 -5.07 2.86 -11.15
CA LYS A 400 -4.13 3.70 -10.38
C LYS A 400 -2.83 2.96 -10.09
N ALA A 401 -2.91 1.69 -9.72
CA ALA A 401 -1.73 0.85 -9.52
C ALA A 401 -0.87 0.72 -10.80
N LEU A 402 -1.49 0.42 -11.95
CA LEU A 402 -0.79 0.31 -13.23
C LEU A 402 -0.14 1.65 -13.65
N GLU A 403 -0.83 2.79 -13.48
CA GLU A 403 -0.24 4.12 -13.73
C GLU A 403 1.01 4.35 -12.87
N GLN A 404 0.95 3.97 -11.59
CA GLN A 404 2.07 4.11 -10.65
C GLN A 404 3.23 3.17 -11.00
N TYR A 405 3.00 1.91 -11.37
CA TYR A 405 4.08 1.01 -11.79
C TYR A 405 4.77 1.48 -13.07
N LEU A 406 4.00 1.94 -14.07
CA LEU A 406 4.54 2.52 -15.31
C LEU A 406 5.39 3.76 -15.01
N TRP A 407 4.95 4.54 -14.03
CA TRP A 407 5.71 5.68 -13.57
C TRP A 407 7.04 5.27 -12.90
N ILE A 408 7.03 4.31 -11.95
CA ILE A 408 8.26 3.81 -11.31
C ILE A 408 9.25 3.33 -12.39
N CYS A 409 8.77 2.54 -13.36
CA CYS A 409 9.59 2.07 -14.47
C CYS A 409 10.20 3.23 -15.28
N SER A 410 9.39 4.24 -15.62
CA SER A 410 9.85 5.40 -16.40
C SER A 410 10.84 6.26 -15.62
N TRP A 411 10.66 6.40 -14.30
CA TRP A 411 11.56 7.11 -13.42
C TRP A 411 12.90 6.38 -13.31
N ALA A 412 12.88 5.07 -13.06
CA ALA A 412 14.08 4.28 -12.97
C ALA A 412 14.89 4.26 -14.29
N GLU A 413 14.21 4.20 -15.44
CA GLU A 413 14.86 4.35 -16.75
C GLU A 413 15.48 5.73 -16.96
N PHE A 414 14.85 6.79 -16.45
CA PHE A 414 15.41 8.13 -16.50
C PHE A 414 16.64 8.29 -15.61
N MET A 415 16.68 7.61 -14.46
CA MET A 415 17.77 7.67 -13.49
C MET A 415 18.90 6.67 -13.77
N TYR A 416 18.64 5.65 -14.60
CA TYR A 416 19.64 4.67 -15.00
C TYR A 416 20.89 5.34 -15.61
N GLY A 417 22.06 4.97 -15.10
CA GLY A 417 23.35 5.55 -15.46
C GLY A 417 23.65 6.92 -14.84
N LYS A 418 22.73 7.50 -14.05
CA LYS A 418 22.94 8.73 -13.27
C LYS A 418 23.13 8.47 -11.78
N GLU A 419 22.50 7.42 -11.26
CA GLU A 419 22.52 7.02 -9.86
C GLU A 419 22.76 5.51 -9.72
N GLY A 420 23.04 5.08 -8.49
CA GLY A 420 23.53 3.74 -8.17
C GLY A 420 22.51 2.60 -8.35
N PHE A 421 22.95 1.43 -7.90
CA PHE A 421 22.32 0.12 -8.03
C PHE A 421 20.83 0.00 -7.64
N GLU A 422 20.35 0.76 -6.65
CA GLU A 422 19.01 0.55 -6.06
C GLU A 422 17.86 0.87 -7.03
N ILE A 423 18.13 1.70 -8.04
CA ILE A 423 17.17 2.08 -9.08
C ILE A 423 16.81 0.91 -9.99
N GLU A 424 17.75 -0.03 -10.17
CA GLU A 424 17.52 -1.22 -10.99
C GLU A 424 16.52 -2.17 -10.30
N GLU A 425 16.67 -2.37 -8.99
CA GLU A 425 15.74 -3.17 -8.16
C GLU A 425 14.31 -2.63 -8.25
N GLY A 426 14.16 -1.30 -8.14
CA GLY A 426 12.90 -0.59 -8.28
C GLY A 426 12.19 -0.86 -9.60
N TRP A 427 12.94 -0.76 -10.70
CA TRP A 427 12.43 -1.05 -12.04
C TRP A 427 11.95 -2.49 -12.17
N PHE A 428 12.77 -3.46 -11.77
CA PHE A 428 12.43 -4.89 -11.86
C PHE A 428 11.19 -5.21 -11.03
N SER A 429 11.14 -4.70 -9.80
CA SER A 429 10.04 -4.96 -8.87
C SER A 429 8.72 -4.34 -9.36
N ALA A 430 8.74 -3.09 -9.82
CA ALA A 430 7.54 -2.43 -10.36
C ALA A 430 7.06 -3.08 -11.66
N ARG A 431 7.98 -3.49 -12.55
CA ARG A 431 7.63 -4.18 -13.79
C ARG A 431 7.04 -5.56 -13.53
N GLN A 432 7.53 -6.28 -12.53
CA GLN A 432 6.95 -7.56 -12.11
C GLN A 432 5.52 -7.34 -11.59
N ALA A 433 5.31 -6.36 -10.71
CA ALA A 433 3.98 -6.05 -10.17
C ALA A 433 2.99 -5.59 -11.26
N LEU A 434 3.46 -4.83 -12.26
CA LEU A 434 2.71 -4.48 -13.47
C LEU A 434 2.24 -5.76 -14.20
N ALA A 435 3.16 -6.67 -14.51
CA ALA A 435 2.87 -7.91 -15.23
C ALA A 435 1.90 -8.81 -14.46
N GLU A 436 2.10 -8.98 -13.15
CA GLU A 436 1.21 -9.76 -12.28
C GLU A 436 -0.19 -9.14 -12.18
N THR A 437 -0.29 -7.81 -12.11
CA THR A 437 -1.60 -7.12 -12.12
C THR A 437 -2.31 -7.33 -13.45
N LEU A 438 -1.61 -7.25 -14.59
CA LEU A 438 -2.18 -7.55 -15.91
C LEU A 438 -2.65 -9.01 -16.02
N GLN A 439 -1.85 -9.96 -15.52
CA GLN A 439 -2.22 -11.37 -15.47
C GLN A 439 -3.48 -11.60 -14.60
N ASN A 440 -3.54 -10.95 -13.43
CA ASN A 440 -4.69 -11.00 -12.52
C ASN A 440 -5.95 -10.35 -13.11
N LEU A 441 -5.80 -9.46 -14.10
CA LEU A 441 -6.89 -8.91 -14.92
C LEU A 441 -7.23 -9.77 -16.14
N GLY A 442 -6.59 -10.94 -16.31
CA GLY A 442 -6.82 -11.82 -17.45
C GLY A 442 -6.16 -11.37 -18.75
N LEU A 443 -5.28 -10.37 -18.73
CA LEU A 443 -4.57 -9.82 -19.89
C LEU A 443 -3.22 -10.55 -20.11
N ASN A 444 -3.28 -11.86 -20.31
CA ASN A 444 -2.11 -12.74 -20.34
C ASN A 444 -1.08 -12.35 -21.41
N GLU A 445 -1.50 -11.90 -22.59
CA GLU A 445 -0.59 -11.50 -23.67
C GLU A 445 0.19 -10.23 -23.31
N ALA A 446 -0.45 -9.27 -22.65
CA ALA A 446 0.22 -8.07 -22.15
C ALA A 446 1.18 -8.43 -21.01
N ALA A 447 0.74 -9.29 -20.08
CA ALA A 447 1.59 -9.77 -18.99
C ALA A 447 2.85 -10.50 -19.51
N ASP A 448 2.72 -11.37 -20.53
CA ASP A 448 3.86 -12.09 -21.13
C ASP A 448 4.88 -11.12 -21.74
N LEU A 449 4.43 -10.06 -22.42
CA LEU A 449 5.31 -9.02 -22.97
C LEU A 449 6.10 -8.30 -21.87
N GLU A 450 5.45 -8.02 -20.74
CA GLU A 450 6.11 -7.38 -19.61
C GLU A 450 7.12 -8.30 -18.92
N PHE A 451 6.80 -9.58 -18.78
CA PHE A 451 7.77 -10.57 -18.29
C PHE A 451 8.95 -10.77 -19.27
N GLU A 452 8.71 -10.79 -20.58
CA GLU A 452 9.80 -10.83 -21.58
C GLU A 452 10.71 -9.60 -21.47
N THR A 453 10.13 -8.42 -21.23
CA THR A 453 10.88 -7.18 -21.02
C THR A 453 11.81 -7.29 -19.81
N ILE A 454 11.37 -7.93 -18.73
CA ILE A 454 12.21 -8.22 -17.54
C ILE A 454 13.37 -9.15 -17.91
N LEU A 455 13.12 -10.21 -18.68
CA LEU A 455 14.14 -11.21 -19.02
C LEU A 455 15.22 -10.67 -19.97
N THR A 456 14.84 -9.75 -20.86
CA THR A 456 15.73 -9.19 -21.88
C THR A 456 16.48 -7.94 -21.41
N LYS A 457 16.07 -7.32 -20.31
CA LYS A 457 16.75 -6.15 -19.75
C LYS A 457 18.13 -6.53 -19.20
N ASP A 458 19.17 -5.88 -19.73
CA ASP A 458 20.56 -6.12 -19.33
C ASP A 458 21.02 -5.15 -18.23
N TRP A 459 20.35 -5.21 -17.08
CA TRP A 459 20.71 -4.46 -15.87
C TRP A 459 21.30 -5.42 -14.81
N THR A 460 22.28 -4.97 -14.03
CA THR A 460 23.05 -5.79 -13.10
C THR A 460 22.63 -5.57 -11.65
N ASP A 461 21.51 -6.18 -11.27
CA ASP A 461 20.98 -6.14 -9.90
C ASP A 461 21.27 -7.44 -9.12
N ILE A 462 21.64 -7.36 -7.83
CA ILE A 462 21.85 -8.50 -6.92
C ILE A 462 20.54 -9.21 -6.58
N TYR A 463 19.40 -8.50 -6.69
CA TYR A 463 18.06 -9.06 -6.49
C TYR A 463 17.45 -9.61 -7.78
N ARG A 464 18.05 -9.32 -8.95
CA ARG A 464 17.59 -9.72 -10.29
C ARG A 464 17.22 -11.20 -10.36
N GLY A 465 18.02 -12.09 -9.75
CA GLY A 465 17.77 -13.53 -9.78
C GLY A 465 16.37 -13.93 -9.26
N ARG A 466 15.84 -13.22 -8.26
CA ARG A 466 14.47 -13.48 -7.75
C ARG A 466 13.43 -13.11 -8.81
N THR A 467 13.52 -11.90 -9.36
CA THR A 467 12.54 -11.39 -10.33
C THR A 467 12.59 -12.16 -11.65
N LEU A 468 13.78 -12.59 -12.09
CA LEU A 468 13.92 -13.44 -13.27
C LEU A 468 13.22 -14.80 -13.09
N ASN A 469 13.34 -15.43 -11.92
CA ASN A 469 12.69 -16.71 -11.67
C ASN A 469 11.17 -16.59 -11.72
N VAL A 470 10.62 -15.52 -11.14
CA VAL A 470 9.17 -15.25 -11.21
C VAL A 470 8.72 -14.96 -12.65
N ALA A 471 9.49 -14.18 -13.40
CA ALA A 471 9.17 -13.89 -14.80
C ALA A 471 9.18 -15.17 -15.66
N LYS A 472 10.21 -16.01 -15.54
CA LYS A 472 10.28 -17.29 -16.27
C LYS A 472 9.11 -18.22 -15.93
N SER A 473 8.83 -18.43 -14.64
CA SER A 473 7.73 -19.32 -14.23
C SER A 473 6.36 -18.79 -14.64
N SER A 474 6.13 -17.47 -14.56
CA SER A 474 4.84 -16.87 -14.93
C SER A 474 4.58 -16.94 -16.43
N ARG A 475 5.62 -16.84 -17.26
CA ARG A 475 5.49 -17.08 -18.71
C ARG A 475 5.17 -18.53 -19.04
N ILE A 476 5.75 -19.48 -18.32
CA ILE A 476 5.38 -20.90 -18.43
C ILE A 476 3.92 -21.10 -18.03
N GLU A 477 3.46 -20.47 -16.94
CA GLU A 477 2.06 -20.50 -16.52
C GLU A 477 1.11 -19.94 -17.59
N ILE A 478 1.45 -18.81 -18.21
CA ILE A 478 0.66 -18.24 -19.32
C ILE A 478 0.56 -19.22 -20.50
N LYS A 479 1.65 -19.90 -20.86
CA LYS A 479 1.64 -20.92 -21.93
C LYS A 479 0.77 -22.12 -21.55
N ILE A 480 0.81 -22.56 -20.29
CA ILE A 480 -0.06 -23.63 -19.78
C ILE A 480 -1.53 -23.23 -19.91
N ASP A 481 -1.88 -22.02 -19.48
CA ASP A 481 -3.25 -21.48 -19.58
C ASP A 481 -3.73 -21.34 -21.05
N GLN A 482 -2.79 -21.22 -22.00
CA GLN A 482 -3.05 -21.21 -23.45
C GLN A 482 -3.12 -22.62 -24.06
N GLY A 483 -3.05 -23.68 -23.26
CA GLY A 483 -3.06 -25.08 -23.74
C GLY A 483 -1.75 -25.51 -24.42
N GLN A 484 -0.63 -24.84 -24.12
CA GLN A 484 0.68 -25.09 -24.73
C GLN A 484 1.65 -25.79 -23.76
N ALA A 485 1.15 -26.56 -22.78
CA ALA A 485 1.98 -27.30 -21.84
C ALA A 485 2.89 -28.32 -22.57
N GLN A 486 4.15 -28.43 -22.15
CA GLN A 486 5.16 -29.32 -22.73
C GLN A 486 6.00 -29.97 -21.64
N GLU A 487 6.48 -31.21 -21.86
CA GLU A 487 7.35 -31.92 -20.91
C GLU A 487 8.65 -31.18 -20.59
N SER A 488 9.24 -30.49 -21.58
CA SER A 488 10.46 -29.67 -21.38
C SER A 488 10.28 -28.57 -20.32
N MET A 489 9.06 -28.07 -20.14
CA MET A 489 8.76 -27.05 -19.13
C MET A 489 8.87 -27.60 -17.70
N LEU A 490 8.63 -28.90 -17.48
CA LEU A 490 8.81 -29.50 -16.15
C LEU A 490 10.27 -29.49 -15.70
N ALA A 491 11.19 -29.84 -16.61
CA ALA A 491 12.62 -29.77 -16.35
C ALA A 491 13.11 -28.34 -16.10
N GLU A 492 12.55 -27.36 -16.83
CA GLU A 492 12.83 -25.94 -16.60
C GLU A 492 12.33 -25.48 -15.22
N LEU A 493 11.10 -25.83 -14.84
CA LEU A 493 10.53 -25.49 -13.53
C LEU A 493 11.33 -26.11 -12.38
N ASP A 494 11.80 -27.35 -12.51
CA ASP A 494 12.68 -27.99 -11.52
C ASP A 494 13.99 -27.22 -11.32
N ALA A 495 14.61 -26.77 -12.42
CA ALA A 495 15.83 -25.95 -12.35
C ALA A 495 15.55 -24.60 -11.66
N LEU A 496 14.41 -23.97 -11.94
CA LEU A 496 14.01 -22.70 -11.33
C LEU A 496 13.74 -22.82 -9.82
N VAL A 497 13.12 -23.93 -9.38
CA VAL A 497 12.92 -24.20 -7.94
C VAL A 497 14.27 -24.28 -7.22
N GLU A 498 15.24 -25.01 -7.78
CA GLU A 498 16.56 -25.15 -7.18
C GLU A 498 17.37 -23.85 -7.19
N GLU A 499 17.25 -23.05 -8.26
CA GLU A 499 17.82 -21.69 -8.31
C GLU A 499 17.20 -20.79 -7.23
N ALA A 500 15.88 -20.79 -7.10
CA ALA A 500 15.16 -19.98 -6.12
C ALA A 500 15.48 -20.39 -4.67
N LYS A 501 15.66 -21.68 -4.38
CA LYS A 501 16.08 -22.15 -3.03
C LYS A 501 17.50 -21.69 -2.67
N LYS A 502 18.42 -21.63 -3.65
CA LYS A 502 19.81 -21.19 -3.44
C LYS A 502 19.94 -19.67 -3.28
N ASN A 503 18.99 -18.90 -3.84
CA ASN A 503 19.00 -17.45 -3.72
C ASN A 503 18.64 -17.00 -2.29
N PRO A 504 19.51 -16.27 -1.57
CA PRO A 504 19.23 -15.82 -0.20
C PRO A 504 18.10 -14.79 -0.11
N TYR A 505 17.75 -14.14 -1.21
CA TYR A 505 16.71 -13.10 -1.30
C TYR A 505 15.35 -13.64 -1.76
N SER A 506 15.28 -14.88 -2.23
CA SER A 506 14.01 -15.54 -2.54
C SER A 506 13.37 -16.08 -1.26
N ASN A 507 12.14 -15.67 -0.96
CA ASN A 507 11.39 -16.23 0.17
C ASN A 507 10.79 -17.60 -0.18
N ARG A 508 10.24 -18.28 0.85
CA ARG A 508 9.57 -19.58 0.69
C ARG A 508 8.48 -19.54 -0.39
N LEU A 509 7.59 -18.57 -0.30
CA LEU A 509 6.47 -18.39 -1.24
C LEU A 509 6.93 -18.30 -2.70
N SER A 510 8.12 -17.75 -2.97
CA SER A 510 8.64 -17.57 -4.33
C SER A 510 8.88 -18.91 -5.03
N TRP A 511 9.56 -19.88 -4.40
CA TRP A 511 9.76 -21.20 -5.02
C TRP A 511 8.49 -22.05 -4.95
N GLU A 512 7.63 -21.83 -3.95
CA GLU A 512 6.36 -22.56 -3.76
C GLU A 512 5.39 -22.24 -4.90
N ARG A 513 5.43 -20.99 -5.39
CA ARG A 513 4.73 -20.56 -6.61
C ARG A 513 5.19 -21.32 -7.85
N ILE A 514 6.49 -21.55 -8.00
CA ILE A 514 7.05 -22.31 -9.14
C ILE A 514 6.57 -23.77 -9.10
N GLU A 515 6.52 -24.39 -7.92
CA GLU A 515 5.95 -25.73 -7.73
C GLU A 515 4.45 -25.78 -8.04
N ILE A 516 3.68 -24.72 -7.76
CA ILE A 516 2.28 -24.62 -8.17
C ILE A 516 2.16 -24.57 -9.69
N THR A 517 3.00 -23.78 -10.39
CA THR A 517 3.07 -23.78 -11.85
C THR A 517 3.42 -25.15 -12.41
N LYS A 518 4.32 -25.88 -11.75
CA LYS A 518 4.66 -27.27 -12.09
C LYS A 518 3.48 -28.21 -11.92
N ALA A 519 2.70 -28.08 -10.85
CA ALA A 519 1.47 -28.86 -10.66
C ALA A 519 0.44 -28.58 -11.77
N LYS A 520 0.27 -27.32 -12.17
CA LYS A 520 -0.58 -26.96 -13.34
C LYS A 520 -0.07 -27.63 -14.61
N CYS A 521 1.23 -27.57 -14.88
CA CYS A 521 1.85 -28.19 -16.04
C CYS A 521 1.60 -29.72 -16.06
N LEU A 522 1.82 -30.39 -14.93
CA LEU A 522 1.53 -31.82 -14.76
C LEU A 522 0.06 -32.15 -15.06
N ALA A 523 -0.87 -31.36 -14.51
CA ALA A 523 -2.31 -31.56 -14.76
C ALA A 523 -2.68 -31.38 -16.23
N SER A 524 -2.17 -30.35 -16.91
CA SER A 524 -2.38 -30.11 -18.35
C SER A 524 -1.77 -31.18 -19.25
N LEU A 525 -0.73 -31.88 -18.77
CA LEU A 525 -0.14 -33.06 -19.43
C LEU A 525 -0.88 -34.37 -19.10
N GLY A 526 -1.99 -34.32 -18.36
CA GLY A 526 -2.78 -35.50 -17.95
C GLY A 526 -2.24 -36.25 -16.73
N ARG A 527 -1.20 -35.75 -16.06
CA ARG A 527 -0.58 -36.33 -14.85
C ARG A 527 -1.23 -35.80 -13.56
N THR A 528 -2.57 -35.84 -13.52
CA THR A 528 -3.38 -35.22 -12.46
C THR A 528 -3.09 -35.75 -11.05
N GLU A 529 -2.75 -37.04 -10.90
CA GLU A 529 -2.41 -37.61 -9.59
C GLU A 529 -1.09 -37.07 -9.04
N GLU A 530 -0.10 -36.87 -9.90
CA GLU A 530 1.18 -36.28 -9.51
C GLU A 530 1.02 -34.80 -9.15
N ALA A 531 0.20 -34.07 -9.92
CA ALA A 531 -0.18 -32.70 -9.59
C ALA A 531 -0.88 -32.61 -8.22
N ASP A 532 -1.87 -33.49 -7.96
CA ASP A 532 -2.61 -33.53 -6.70
C ASP A 532 -1.71 -33.84 -5.50
N LYS A 533 -0.77 -34.76 -5.67
CA LYS A 533 0.22 -35.11 -4.64
C LYS A 533 1.12 -33.92 -4.32
N LEU A 534 1.68 -33.26 -5.33
CA LEU A 534 2.53 -32.08 -5.17
C LEU A 534 1.78 -30.96 -4.43
N LEU A 535 0.56 -30.64 -4.86
CA LEU A 535 -0.27 -29.62 -4.21
C LEU A 535 -0.64 -29.99 -2.77
N SER A 536 -0.93 -31.27 -2.50
CA SER A 536 -1.21 -31.74 -1.14
C SER A 536 -0.03 -31.51 -0.19
N ASP A 537 1.20 -31.68 -0.65
CA ASP A 537 2.39 -31.43 0.15
C ASP A 537 2.59 -29.92 0.42
N LEU A 538 2.29 -29.06 -0.56
CA LEU A 538 2.29 -27.61 -0.36
C LEU A 538 1.18 -27.13 0.60
N ILE A 539 0.00 -27.75 0.55
CA ILE A 539 -1.14 -27.43 1.43
C ILE A 539 -0.82 -27.78 2.89
N LYS A 540 -0.12 -28.90 3.16
CA LYS A 540 0.38 -29.21 4.52
C LYS A 540 1.30 -28.10 5.05
N GLY A 541 2.01 -27.44 4.14
CA GLY A 541 2.79 -26.23 4.40
C GLY A 541 1.97 -24.94 4.58
N LYS A 542 0.63 -25.03 4.64
CA LYS A 542 -0.34 -23.92 4.69
C LYS A 542 -0.36 -23.02 3.44
N ASN A 543 0.02 -23.53 2.27
CA ASN A 543 -0.03 -22.74 1.04
C ASN A 543 -1.45 -22.71 0.45
N ARG A 544 -2.13 -21.56 0.58
CA ARG A 544 -3.49 -21.36 0.07
C ARG A 544 -3.61 -21.40 -1.45
N HIS A 545 -2.64 -20.85 -2.17
CA HIS A 545 -2.67 -20.81 -3.64
C HIS A 545 -2.61 -22.23 -4.23
N ALA A 546 -1.90 -23.15 -3.55
CA ALA A 546 -1.92 -24.56 -3.88
C ALA A 546 -3.31 -25.18 -3.67
N LEU A 547 -4.02 -24.83 -2.59
CA LEU A 547 -5.41 -25.29 -2.34
C LEU A 547 -6.36 -24.84 -3.46
N ILE A 548 -6.34 -23.56 -3.84
CA ILE A 548 -7.18 -23.04 -4.93
C ILE A 548 -6.87 -23.74 -6.26
N THR A 549 -5.57 -23.92 -6.55
CA THR A 549 -5.13 -24.59 -7.79
C THR A 549 -5.61 -26.03 -7.83
N ARG A 550 -5.52 -26.74 -6.70
CA ARG A 550 -5.99 -28.13 -6.56
C ARG A 550 -7.50 -28.25 -6.76
N ILE A 551 -8.28 -27.35 -6.14
CA ILE A 551 -9.73 -27.27 -6.32
C ILE A 551 -10.06 -27.12 -7.82
N GLY A 552 -9.40 -26.19 -8.52
CA GLY A 552 -9.58 -25.99 -9.96
C GLY A 552 -9.30 -27.25 -10.79
N ILE A 553 -8.12 -27.86 -10.60
CA ILE A 553 -7.72 -29.08 -11.30
C ILE A 553 -8.70 -30.24 -11.04
N ARG A 554 -9.17 -30.40 -9.81
CA ARG A 554 -10.13 -31.46 -9.46
C ARG A 554 -11.51 -31.21 -10.05
N LEU A 555 -11.99 -29.96 -10.08
CA LEU A 555 -13.25 -29.60 -10.73
C LEU A 555 -13.23 -29.87 -12.24
N GLU A 556 -12.12 -29.54 -12.91
CA GLU A 556 -11.90 -29.85 -14.32
C GLU A 556 -11.92 -31.36 -14.57
N ALA A 557 -11.26 -32.13 -13.69
CA ALA A 557 -11.26 -33.60 -13.73
C ALA A 557 -12.56 -34.26 -13.21
N ASN A 558 -13.57 -33.47 -12.81
CA ASN A 558 -14.83 -33.92 -12.23
C ASN A 558 -14.67 -34.83 -10.98
N ARG A 559 -13.62 -34.59 -10.18
CA ARG A 559 -13.34 -35.25 -8.90
C ARG A 559 -13.90 -34.38 -7.77
N LEU A 560 -15.08 -34.71 -7.25
CA LEU A 560 -15.83 -33.85 -6.33
C LEU A 560 -15.63 -34.22 -4.85
N GLU A 561 -14.87 -35.27 -4.57
CA GLU A 561 -14.70 -35.80 -3.22
C GLU A 561 -14.00 -34.79 -2.30
N ASN A 562 -14.64 -34.46 -1.17
CA ASN A 562 -14.17 -33.48 -0.17
C ASN A 562 -13.99 -32.03 -0.67
N LEU A 563 -14.38 -31.72 -1.91
CA LEU A 563 -14.14 -30.39 -2.50
C LEU A 563 -14.93 -29.27 -1.82
N GLU A 564 -16.13 -29.54 -1.33
CA GLU A 564 -16.93 -28.53 -0.62
C GLU A 564 -16.22 -28.02 0.63
N GLN A 565 -15.67 -28.94 1.45
CA GLN A 565 -14.92 -28.54 2.65
C GLN A 565 -13.67 -27.76 2.29
N GLU A 566 -12.96 -28.14 1.22
CA GLU A 566 -11.79 -27.39 0.71
C GLU A 566 -12.18 -25.97 0.25
N LEU A 567 -13.32 -25.84 -0.45
CA LEU A 567 -13.90 -24.56 -0.89
C LEU A 567 -14.30 -23.66 0.29
N VAL A 568 -14.97 -24.22 1.30
CA VAL A 568 -15.33 -23.49 2.52
C VAL A 568 -14.07 -23.03 3.26
N THR A 569 -13.11 -23.94 3.44
CA THR A 569 -11.83 -23.64 4.13
C THR A 569 -11.07 -22.51 3.43
N VAL A 570 -11.02 -22.53 2.10
CA VAL A 570 -10.30 -21.48 1.35
C VAL A 570 -11.05 -20.15 1.35
N LEU A 571 -12.39 -20.16 1.34
CA LEU A 571 -13.19 -18.95 1.47
C LEU A 571 -13.00 -18.30 2.84
N GLU A 572 -13.07 -19.10 3.91
CA GLU A 572 -12.82 -18.65 5.30
C GLU A 572 -11.41 -18.08 5.45
N SER A 573 -10.39 -18.79 4.94
CA SER A 573 -9.00 -18.32 5.00
C SER A 573 -8.78 -17.05 4.17
N SER A 574 -9.43 -16.92 3.01
CA SER A 574 -9.35 -15.69 2.20
C SER A 574 -10.02 -14.52 2.89
N ARG A 575 -11.12 -14.78 3.63
CA ARG A 575 -11.79 -13.78 4.44
C ARG A 575 -10.91 -13.33 5.61
N GLU A 576 -10.38 -14.26 6.39
CA GLU A 576 -9.45 -14.00 7.50
C GLU A 576 -8.22 -13.18 7.07
N TRP A 577 -7.78 -13.33 5.82
CA TRP A 577 -6.62 -12.61 5.27
C TRP A 577 -7.02 -11.43 4.38
N GLY A 578 -8.29 -11.03 4.33
CA GLY A 578 -8.71 -9.80 3.65
C GLY A 578 -8.53 -9.85 2.13
N LYS A 579 -8.48 -11.04 1.53
CA LYS A 579 -8.22 -11.25 0.11
C LYS A 579 -9.51 -11.14 -0.69
N LYS A 580 -10.18 -9.99 -0.57
CA LYS A 580 -11.55 -9.77 -1.08
C LYS A 580 -11.66 -9.95 -2.60
N ILE A 581 -10.65 -9.56 -3.38
CA ILE A 581 -10.61 -9.78 -4.84
C ILE A 581 -10.59 -11.28 -5.15
N GLU A 582 -9.85 -12.08 -4.38
CA GLU A 582 -9.70 -13.53 -4.57
C GLU A 582 -11.01 -14.28 -4.30
N GLU A 583 -11.88 -13.74 -3.43
CA GLU A 583 -13.21 -14.30 -3.16
C GLU A 583 -14.04 -14.45 -4.44
N ALA A 584 -13.93 -13.53 -5.40
CA ALA A 584 -14.67 -13.63 -6.68
C ALA A 584 -14.35 -14.94 -7.43
N LYS A 585 -13.08 -15.33 -7.45
CA LYS A 585 -12.65 -16.60 -8.05
C LYS A 585 -13.11 -17.79 -7.24
N ILE A 586 -13.07 -17.72 -5.90
CA ILE A 586 -13.50 -18.81 -5.02
C ILE A 586 -15.00 -19.05 -5.16
N TYR A 587 -15.83 -18.00 -5.21
CA TYR A 587 -17.26 -18.13 -5.45
C TYR A 587 -17.58 -18.71 -6.83
N SER A 588 -16.82 -18.35 -7.88
CA SER A 588 -16.94 -18.97 -9.20
C SER A 588 -16.64 -20.48 -9.15
N LEU A 589 -15.54 -20.89 -8.51
CA LEU A 589 -15.20 -22.30 -8.32
C LEU A 589 -16.26 -23.04 -7.49
N TYR A 590 -16.82 -22.38 -6.47
CA TYR A 590 -17.87 -22.96 -5.65
C TYR A 590 -19.18 -23.14 -6.44
N ALA A 591 -19.54 -22.15 -7.27
CA ALA A 591 -20.67 -22.27 -8.17
C ALA A 591 -20.51 -23.46 -9.13
N ASP A 592 -19.31 -23.64 -9.71
CA ASP A 592 -19.01 -24.76 -10.60
C ASP A 592 -19.09 -26.12 -9.87
N PHE A 593 -18.61 -26.20 -8.62
CA PHE A 593 -18.78 -27.38 -7.76
C PHE A 593 -20.26 -27.73 -7.51
N LEU A 594 -21.04 -26.74 -7.08
CA LEU A 594 -22.46 -26.92 -6.76
C LEU A 594 -23.25 -27.34 -8.00
N GLU A 595 -22.93 -26.76 -9.16
CA GLU A 595 -23.54 -27.11 -10.43
C GLU A 595 -23.24 -28.55 -10.86
N LYS A 596 -21.98 -29.00 -10.73
CA LYS A 596 -21.58 -30.40 -10.98
C LYS A 596 -22.19 -31.38 -9.98
N SER A 597 -22.48 -30.92 -8.77
CA SER A 597 -23.15 -31.70 -7.71
C SER A 597 -24.69 -31.69 -7.82
N GLY A 598 -25.25 -31.03 -8.85
CA GLY A 598 -26.71 -30.94 -9.05
C GLY A 598 -27.42 -29.94 -8.13
N ARG A 599 -26.69 -29.17 -7.30
CA ARG A 599 -27.20 -28.13 -6.40
C ARG A 599 -27.29 -26.79 -7.12
N LEU A 600 -28.08 -26.74 -8.19
CA LEU A 600 -28.19 -25.57 -9.08
C LEU A 600 -28.60 -24.29 -8.36
N GLU A 601 -29.44 -24.43 -7.34
CA GLU A 601 -29.94 -23.32 -6.52
C GLU A 601 -28.82 -22.52 -5.85
N GLU A 602 -27.97 -23.24 -5.15
CA GLU A 602 -26.87 -22.68 -4.39
C GLU A 602 -25.77 -22.19 -5.34
N SER A 603 -25.60 -22.89 -6.48
CA SER A 603 -24.70 -22.45 -7.55
C SER A 603 -25.07 -21.07 -8.09
N LEU A 604 -26.36 -20.80 -8.34
CA LEU A 604 -26.82 -19.47 -8.80
C LEU A 604 -26.48 -18.37 -7.79
N ALA A 605 -26.67 -18.63 -6.48
CA ALA A 605 -26.33 -17.67 -5.44
C ALA A 605 -24.83 -17.37 -5.43
N MET A 606 -23.98 -18.39 -5.44
CA MET A 606 -22.52 -18.22 -5.46
C MET A 606 -22.06 -17.50 -6.74
N ARG A 607 -22.63 -17.84 -7.90
CA ARG A 607 -22.25 -17.23 -9.18
C ARG A 607 -22.63 -15.75 -9.25
N ARG A 608 -23.80 -15.37 -8.70
CA ARG A 608 -24.19 -13.95 -8.60
C ARG A 608 -23.28 -13.16 -7.68
N GLU A 609 -22.84 -13.74 -6.56
CA GLU A 609 -21.87 -13.09 -5.69
C GLU A 609 -20.51 -12.91 -6.38
N ALA A 610 -20.05 -13.90 -7.14
CA ALA A 610 -18.86 -13.77 -7.98
C ALA A 610 -18.99 -12.61 -8.97
N ILE A 611 -20.12 -12.52 -9.69
CA ILE A 611 -20.43 -11.43 -10.63
C ILE A 611 -20.47 -10.07 -9.94
N ARG A 612 -21.10 -9.98 -8.76
CA ARG A 612 -21.17 -8.74 -7.96
C ARG A 612 -19.77 -8.23 -7.61
N LEU A 613 -18.91 -9.11 -7.10
CA LEU A 613 -17.52 -8.76 -6.78
C LEU A 613 -16.72 -8.40 -8.04
N MET A 614 -16.90 -9.13 -9.15
CA MET A 614 -16.25 -8.80 -10.43
C MET A 614 -16.67 -7.42 -10.95
N LYS A 615 -17.93 -7.01 -10.77
CA LYS A 615 -18.39 -5.65 -11.09
C LYS A 615 -17.76 -4.62 -10.13
N GLY A 616 -17.81 -4.87 -8.82
CA GLY A 616 -17.29 -3.95 -7.81
C GLY A 616 -15.78 -3.68 -7.90
N PHE A 617 -14.99 -4.67 -8.34
CA PHE A 617 -13.55 -4.54 -8.56
C PHE A 617 -13.14 -4.28 -10.01
N ASP A 618 -14.10 -4.05 -10.92
CA ASP A 618 -13.85 -3.85 -12.36
C ASP A 618 -12.97 -4.97 -12.96
N LEU A 619 -13.28 -6.24 -12.64
CA LEU A 619 -12.62 -7.44 -13.19
C LEU A 619 -13.19 -7.78 -14.58
N PHE A 620 -13.13 -6.80 -15.47
CA PHE A 620 -13.87 -6.76 -16.73
C PHE A 620 -13.58 -7.95 -17.68
N ALA A 621 -12.40 -8.57 -17.61
CA ALA A 621 -12.08 -9.71 -18.48
C ALA A 621 -12.74 -11.02 -18.01
N PHE A 622 -13.03 -11.16 -16.72
CA PHE A 622 -13.67 -12.37 -16.16
C PHE A 622 -15.18 -12.26 -16.13
N LEU A 623 -15.71 -11.05 -15.94
CA LEU A 623 -17.14 -10.76 -15.89
C LEU A 623 -17.96 -11.39 -17.04
N PRO A 624 -17.61 -11.25 -18.33
CA PRO A 624 -18.41 -11.81 -19.42
C PRO A 624 -18.42 -13.35 -19.40
N VAL A 625 -17.34 -14.00 -18.94
CA VAL A 625 -17.30 -15.47 -18.79
C VAL A 625 -18.28 -15.91 -17.71
N GLU A 626 -18.30 -15.23 -16.57
CA GLU A 626 -19.24 -15.59 -15.50
C GLU A 626 -20.70 -15.27 -15.83
N LEU A 627 -20.98 -14.21 -16.59
CA LEU A 627 -22.32 -13.93 -17.11
C LEU A 627 -22.80 -15.01 -18.10
N ALA A 628 -21.90 -15.51 -18.96
CA ALA A 628 -22.21 -16.63 -19.85
C ALA A 628 -22.44 -17.95 -19.08
N ARG A 629 -21.70 -18.17 -17.99
CA ARG A 629 -21.95 -19.31 -17.10
C ARG A 629 -23.27 -19.15 -16.33
N LEU A 630 -23.61 -17.93 -15.91
CA LEU A 630 -24.89 -17.62 -15.27
C LEU A 630 -26.07 -17.91 -16.21
N SER A 631 -25.97 -17.55 -17.50
CA SER A 631 -27.02 -17.89 -18.48
C SER A 631 -27.20 -19.40 -18.63
N THR A 632 -26.11 -20.16 -18.54
CA THR A 632 -26.11 -21.63 -18.54
C THR A 632 -26.86 -22.17 -17.32
N SER A 633 -26.49 -21.74 -16.12
CA SER A 633 -27.12 -22.17 -14.86
C SER A 633 -28.61 -21.80 -14.81
N LEU A 634 -28.99 -20.60 -15.27
CA LEU A 634 -30.38 -20.15 -15.36
C LEU A 634 -31.20 -20.98 -16.36
N SER A 635 -30.63 -21.30 -17.52
CA SER A 635 -31.28 -22.17 -18.52
C SER A 635 -31.57 -23.56 -17.95
N ARG A 636 -30.62 -24.12 -17.19
CA ARG A 636 -30.80 -25.40 -16.48
C ARG A 636 -31.89 -25.33 -15.40
N CYS A 637 -32.11 -24.17 -14.79
CA CYS A 637 -33.20 -23.95 -13.85
C CYS A 637 -34.55 -23.66 -14.53
N GLY A 638 -34.59 -23.56 -15.87
CA GLY A 638 -35.80 -23.23 -16.63
C GLY A 638 -36.11 -21.73 -16.73
N ASP A 639 -35.28 -20.85 -16.17
CA ASP A 639 -35.44 -19.40 -16.28
C ASP A 639 -34.83 -18.88 -17.60
N THR A 640 -35.52 -19.19 -18.69
CA THR A 640 -35.06 -18.86 -20.05
C THR A 640 -35.00 -17.35 -20.33
N SER A 641 -35.80 -16.54 -19.63
CA SER A 641 -35.82 -15.08 -19.80
C SER A 641 -34.56 -14.45 -19.20
N SER A 642 -34.27 -14.73 -17.93
CA SER A 642 -33.06 -14.23 -17.26
C SER A 642 -31.80 -14.80 -17.92
N ALA A 643 -31.84 -16.05 -18.38
CA ALA A 643 -30.73 -16.64 -19.13
C ALA A 643 -30.39 -15.84 -20.40
N LYS A 644 -31.40 -15.44 -21.19
CA LYS A 644 -31.20 -14.62 -22.40
C LYS A 644 -30.63 -13.25 -22.06
N LEU A 645 -31.08 -12.61 -20.98
CA LEU A 645 -30.55 -11.32 -20.53
C LEU A 645 -29.07 -11.44 -20.14
N ALA A 646 -28.71 -12.44 -19.33
CA ALA A 646 -27.32 -12.67 -18.93
C ALA A 646 -26.42 -12.98 -20.13
N ALA A 647 -26.90 -13.78 -21.09
CA ALA A 647 -26.17 -14.05 -22.33
C ALA A 647 -25.99 -12.80 -23.20
N ALA A 648 -27.02 -11.96 -23.31
CA ALA A 648 -26.95 -10.69 -24.04
C ALA A 648 -25.96 -9.70 -23.39
N GLU A 649 -25.95 -9.60 -22.06
CA GLU A 649 -24.99 -8.80 -21.31
C GLU A 649 -23.55 -9.30 -21.53
N ALA A 650 -23.32 -10.62 -21.41
CA ALA A 650 -22.03 -11.23 -21.71
C ALA A 650 -21.55 -10.92 -23.14
N GLN A 651 -22.45 -11.05 -24.12
CA GLN A 651 -22.13 -10.77 -25.52
C GLN A 651 -21.79 -9.29 -25.73
N ALA A 652 -22.56 -8.37 -25.15
CA ALA A 652 -22.35 -6.93 -25.26
C ALA A 652 -21.01 -6.47 -24.67
N LEU A 653 -20.48 -7.19 -23.67
CA LEU A 653 -19.16 -6.92 -23.11
C LEU A 653 -18.03 -7.39 -24.06
N VAL A 654 -18.16 -8.56 -24.69
CA VAL A 654 -17.12 -9.08 -25.59
C VAL A 654 -17.13 -8.47 -27.00
N THR A 655 -18.20 -7.77 -27.41
CA THR A 655 -18.23 -7.00 -28.66
C THR A 655 -17.44 -5.69 -28.61
N LYS A 656 -16.80 -5.38 -27.47
CA LYS A 656 -15.85 -4.27 -27.30
C LYS A 656 -14.41 -4.81 -27.39
N PRO A 657 -13.89 -5.09 -28.60
CA PRO A 657 -12.63 -5.81 -28.79
C PRO A 657 -11.41 -5.10 -28.20
N GLU A 658 -11.50 -3.78 -27.99
CA GLU A 658 -10.40 -2.96 -27.46
C GLU A 658 -10.00 -3.35 -26.02
N ARG A 659 -10.90 -3.96 -25.25
CA ARG A 659 -10.65 -4.29 -23.82
C ARG A 659 -10.63 -5.79 -23.52
N ILE A 660 -11.24 -6.63 -24.37
CA ILE A 660 -11.42 -8.07 -24.08
C ILE A 660 -10.51 -8.91 -24.97
N PRO A 661 -9.62 -9.75 -24.40
CA PRO A 661 -8.80 -10.66 -25.18
C PRO A 661 -9.62 -11.65 -26.03
N ASP A 662 -9.17 -11.94 -27.25
CA ASP A 662 -9.84 -12.86 -28.19
C ASP A 662 -10.17 -14.23 -27.57
N ARG A 663 -9.28 -14.74 -26.71
CA ARG A 663 -9.48 -16.01 -26.01
C ARG A 663 -10.74 -15.99 -25.13
N ILE A 664 -11.00 -14.87 -24.46
CA ILE A 664 -12.16 -14.67 -23.59
C ILE A 664 -13.42 -14.58 -24.44
N ALA A 665 -13.38 -13.81 -25.54
CA ALA A 665 -14.51 -13.72 -26.47
C ALA A 665 -14.89 -15.10 -27.04
N LYS A 666 -13.90 -15.92 -27.44
CA LYS A 666 -14.12 -17.30 -27.90
C LYS A 666 -14.72 -18.18 -26.81
N GLN A 667 -14.23 -18.08 -25.58
CA GLN A 667 -14.76 -18.82 -24.43
C GLN A 667 -16.21 -18.47 -24.16
N VAL A 668 -16.56 -17.17 -24.13
CA VAL A 668 -17.93 -16.69 -23.92
C VAL A 668 -18.87 -17.23 -24.99
N ASN A 669 -18.49 -17.10 -26.26
CA ASN A 669 -19.31 -17.60 -27.37
C ASN A 669 -19.54 -19.13 -27.27
N SER A 670 -18.49 -19.89 -26.92
CA SER A 670 -18.60 -21.34 -26.73
C SER A 670 -19.55 -21.72 -25.58
N ILE A 671 -19.52 -20.99 -24.47
CA ILE A 671 -20.42 -21.23 -23.33
C ILE A 671 -21.87 -20.91 -23.71
N ILE A 672 -22.12 -19.79 -24.38
CA ILE A 672 -23.47 -19.38 -24.81
C ILE A 672 -24.06 -20.36 -25.84
N GLU A 673 -23.23 -20.82 -26.78
CA GLU A 673 -23.64 -21.84 -27.76
C GLU A 673 -24.02 -23.16 -27.07
N ALA A 674 -23.21 -23.61 -26.10
CA ALA A 674 -23.50 -24.80 -25.31
C ALA A 674 -24.79 -24.63 -24.49
N ALA A 675 -25.00 -23.47 -23.85
CA ALA A 675 -26.18 -23.15 -23.05
C ALA A 675 -27.49 -23.27 -23.84
N SER A 676 -27.48 -22.88 -25.12
CA SER A 676 -28.64 -22.91 -26.01
C SER A 676 -29.17 -24.32 -26.29
N SER A 677 -28.36 -25.35 -26.03
CA SER A 677 -28.71 -26.76 -26.23
C SER A 677 -29.17 -27.49 -24.95
N LEU A 678 -29.08 -26.85 -23.79
CA LEU A 678 -29.38 -27.47 -22.51
C LEU A 678 -30.88 -27.62 -22.26
N LYS A 679 -31.26 -28.77 -21.71
CA LYS A 679 -32.63 -29.00 -21.21
C LYS A 679 -32.74 -28.56 -19.75
N PRO A 680 -33.88 -28.02 -19.32
CA PRO A 680 -34.14 -27.74 -17.91
C PRO A 680 -33.98 -29.02 -17.08
N ALA A 681 -33.29 -28.91 -15.95
CA ALA A 681 -33.24 -29.96 -14.95
C ALA A 681 -34.58 -30.01 -14.19
N SER A 682 -35.06 -31.21 -13.85
CA SER A 682 -36.20 -31.37 -12.95
C SER A 682 -35.80 -30.95 -11.54
N ALA A 683 -36.10 -29.72 -11.15
CA ALA A 683 -35.80 -29.21 -9.81
C ALA A 683 -36.85 -29.66 -8.79
N GLU A 684 -36.41 -30.12 -7.62
CA GLU A 684 -37.29 -30.29 -6.46
C GLU A 684 -37.78 -28.91 -6.00
N THR A 685 -39.09 -28.81 -5.76
CA THR A 685 -39.76 -27.57 -5.36
C THR A 685 -39.51 -27.34 -3.87
N LYS A 686 -38.47 -26.58 -3.50
CA LYS A 686 -38.31 -26.12 -2.11
C LYS A 686 -39.35 -25.05 -1.78
N LYS A 687 -39.72 -24.98 -0.49
CA LYS A 687 -40.62 -23.94 0.02
C LYS A 687 -39.96 -22.57 -0.19
N VAL A 688 -40.65 -21.72 -0.92
CA VAL A 688 -40.21 -20.35 -1.18
C VAL A 688 -40.44 -19.49 0.08
N PHE A 689 -39.51 -18.59 0.36
CA PHE A 689 -39.60 -17.61 1.44
C PHE A 689 -39.02 -16.28 0.94
N VAL A 690 -39.68 -15.18 1.28
CA VAL A 690 -39.21 -13.80 1.05
C VAL A 690 -38.87 -13.16 2.40
N ASP A 691 -37.73 -12.50 2.45
CA ASP A 691 -37.24 -11.75 3.61
C ASP A 691 -37.49 -10.25 3.41
N LEU A 692 -37.92 -9.56 4.45
CA LEU A 692 -38.15 -8.11 4.45
C LEU A 692 -37.36 -7.52 5.62
N GLN A 693 -36.33 -6.73 5.32
CA GLN A 693 -35.38 -6.19 6.31
C GLN A 693 -35.19 -4.67 6.12
N PRO A 694 -35.00 -3.88 7.19
CA PRO A 694 -35.03 -4.26 8.61
C PRO A 694 -36.43 -4.66 9.10
N GLN A 695 -36.53 -5.26 10.29
CA GLN A 695 -37.80 -5.53 10.96
C GLN A 695 -38.37 -4.26 11.61
N HIS A 696 -37.51 -3.47 12.25
CA HIS A 696 -37.84 -2.17 12.81
C HIS A 696 -36.78 -1.14 12.41
N ALA A 697 -37.15 0.10 12.17
CA ALA A 697 -36.20 1.18 11.90
C ALA A 697 -36.68 2.52 12.46
N VAL A 698 -35.72 3.37 12.81
CA VAL A 698 -35.93 4.76 13.21
C VAL A 698 -35.17 5.65 12.24
N VAL A 699 -35.81 6.73 11.78
CA VAL A 699 -35.20 7.72 10.88
C VAL A 699 -35.37 9.12 11.45
N VAL A 700 -34.25 9.83 11.58
CA VAL A 700 -34.16 11.20 12.11
C VAL A 700 -33.26 12.03 11.17
N PRO A 701 -33.82 12.71 10.14
CA PRO A 701 -33.04 13.52 9.22
C PRO A 701 -32.46 14.76 9.92
N LEU A 702 -31.36 15.30 9.39
CA LEU A 702 -30.89 16.63 9.79
C LEU A 702 -31.90 17.72 9.39
N GLU A 703 -31.94 18.81 10.15
CA GLU A 703 -32.80 19.95 9.83
C GLU A 703 -32.47 20.52 8.43
N GLY A 704 -33.50 20.67 7.60
CA GLY A 704 -33.36 21.17 6.23
C GLY A 704 -32.84 20.16 5.21
N ASN A 705 -32.58 18.91 5.62
CA ASN A 705 -32.20 17.82 4.73
C ASN A 705 -33.38 16.85 4.46
N PRO A 706 -33.38 16.15 3.31
CA PRO A 706 -34.45 15.21 2.98
C PRO A 706 -34.44 13.99 3.92
N VAL A 707 -35.64 13.44 4.16
CA VAL A 707 -35.77 12.12 4.80
C VAL A 707 -35.41 11.06 3.77
N ARG A 708 -34.56 10.12 4.18
CA ARG A 708 -34.19 8.95 3.40
C ARG A 708 -34.23 7.71 4.27
N GLY A 709 -34.59 6.59 3.67
CA GLY A 709 -34.51 5.27 4.29
C GLY A 709 -34.47 4.21 3.21
N ARG A 710 -33.89 3.05 3.52
CA ARG A 710 -33.81 1.93 2.58
C ARG A 710 -34.10 0.62 3.29
N LEU A 711 -34.97 -0.17 2.70
CA LEU A 711 -35.23 -1.55 3.10
C LEU A 711 -35.07 -2.48 1.89
N THR A 712 -34.86 -3.76 2.18
CA THR A 712 -34.68 -4.80 1.18
C THR A 712 -35.78 -5.84 1.29
N LEU A 713 -36.31 -6.23 0.13
CA LEU A 713 -37.24 -7.35 -0.01
C LEU A 713 -36.55 -8.44 -0.83
N ALA A 714 -35.96 -9.42 -0.15
CA ALA A 714 -35.08 -10.42 -0.75
C ALA A 714 -35.78 -11.76 -0.94
N ASN A 715 -35.61 -12.36 -2.12
CA ASN A 715 -36.05 -13.72 -2.41
C ASN A 715 -34.83 -14.64 -2.47
N PRO A 716 -34.39 -15.26 -1.36
CA PRO A 716 -33.28 -16.20 -1.37
C PRO A 716 -33.58 -17.53 -2.09
N SER A 717 -34.83 -17.75 -2.55
CA SER A 717 -35.21 -19.01 -3.19
C SER A 717 -34.84 -19.06 -4.68
N THR A 718 -35.11 -20.20 -5.31
CA THR A 718 -34.88 -20.44 -6.75
C THR A 718 -36.08 -20.21 -7.63
N GLN A 719 -37.20 -19.85 -7.04
CA GLN A 719 -38.43 -19.62 -7.76
C GLN A 719 -38.78 -18.15 -7.63
N ALA A 720 -39.23 -17.56 -8.74
CA ALA A 720 -39.77 -16.22 -8.67
C ALA A 720 -40.99 -16.21 -7.74
N VAL A 721 -41.08 -15.17 -6.92
CA VAL A 721 -42.23 -14.96 -6.05
C VAL A 721 -43.01 -13.78 -6.56
N GLU A 722 -44.31 -13.95 -6.70
CA GLU A 722 -45.23 -12.85 -6.95
C GLU A 722 -46.03 -12.56 -5.68
N GLY A 723 -46.15 -11.29 -5.34
CA GLY A 723 -46.87 -10.85 -4.16
C GLY A 723 -47.28 -9.38 -4.23
N THR A 724 -47.75 -8.86 -3.12
CA THR A 724 -48.14 -7.46 -2.95
C THR A 724 -47.28 -6.82 -1.88
N LEU A 725 -46.65 -5.70 -2.25
CA LEU A 725 -45.97 -4.79 -1.34
C LEU A 725 -46.96 -3.69 -0.96
N GLY A 726 -47.18 -3.46 0.34
CA GLY A 726 -48.11 -2.44 0.83
C GLY A 726 -47.53 -1.60 1.97
N PHE A 727 -48.19 -0.46 2.21
CA PHE A 727 -47.76 0.57 3.15
C PHE A 727 -48.97 1.03 3.98
N ASP A 728 -48.87 0.94 5.32
CA ASP A 728 -49.90 1.39 6.26
C ASP A 728 -49.36 2.49 7.20
N GLY A 729 -50.22 3.39 7.69
CA GLY A 729 -49.87 4.44 8.65
C GLY A 729 -49.84 5.83 8.02
N MET A 730 -48.72 6.21 7.40
CA MET A 730 -48.57 7.51 6.73
C MET A 730 -49.08 7.50 5.29
N PRO A 731 -49.47 8.67 4.72
CA PRO A 731 -49.67 8.82 3.28
C PRO A 731 -48.37 8.52 2.54
N VAL A 732 -48.42 7.56 1.61
CA VAL A 732 -47.32 7.16 0.74
C VAL A 732 -47.78 7.19 -0.71
N ASP A 733 -46.91 7.68 -1.60
CA ASP A 733 -47.03 7.50 -3.04
C ASP A 733 -45.92 6.54 -3.51
N VAL A 734 -46.28 5.31 -3.87
CA VAL A 734 -45.32 4.30 -4.30
C VAL A 734 -45.29 4.15 -5.82
N SER A 735 -44.08 4.12 -6.36
CA SER A 735 -43.80 3.81 -7.76
C SER A 735 -42.79 2.67 -7.84
N PHE A 736 -42.93 1.80 -8.84
CA PHE A 736 -41.97 0.73 -9.12
C PHE A 736 -41.36 0.96 -10.50
N ASP A 737 -40.04 1.03 -10.55
CA ASP A 737 -39.32 1.10 -11.81
C ASP A 737 -38.87 -0.30 -12.21
N ALA A 738 -39.55 -0.85 -13.21
CA ALA A 738 -39.25 -2.19 -13.72
C ALA A 738 -37.87 -2.28 -14.39
N ALA A 739 -37.27 -1.16 -14.81
CA ALA A 739 -35.95 -1.16 -15.44
C ALA A 739 -34.81 -1.29 -14.42
N SER A 740 -34.90 -0.56 -13.31
CA SER A 740 -33.94 -0.68 -12.20
C SER A 740 -34.28 -1.82 -11.23
N GLY A 741 -35.54 -2.27 -11.19
CA GLY A 741 -36.02 -3.22 -10.20
C GLY A 741 -36.19 -2.61 -8.81
N GLU A 742 -36.24 -1.28 -8.72
CA GLU A 742 -36.38 -0.55 -7.46
C GLU A 742 -37.80 -0.01 -7.26
N ALA A 743 -38.23 0.04 -6.00
CA ALA A 743 -39.44 0.74 -5.59
C ALA A 743 -39.08 2.06 -4.90
N LEU A 744 -39.73 3.16 -5.29
CA LEU A 744 -39.62 4.46 -4.64
C LEU A 744 -40.95 4.77 -3.94
N ALA A 745 -40.92 4.92 -2.62
CA ALA A 745 -42.03 5.30 -1.77
C ALA A 745 -41.81 6.73 -1.24
N LYS A 746 -42.62 7.68 -1.73
CA LYS A 746 -42.59 9.08 -1.30
C LYS A 746 -43.56 9.29 -0.14
N LEU A 747 -43.05 9.77 0.99
CA LEU A 747 -43.80 9.95 2.22
C LEU A 747 -44.42 11.35 2.31
N GLY A 748 -45.57 11.46 2.97
CA GLY A 748 -46.24 12.73 3.25
C GLY A 748 -46.96 13.36 2.05
N THR A 749 -46.88 12.74 0.87
CA THR A 749 -47.67 13.12 -0.30
C THR A 749 -49.00 12.37 -0.27
N GLY A 750 -50.13 13.08 -0.45
CA GLY A 750 -51.48 12.50 -0.55
C GLY A 750 -51.72 11.73 -1.86
N GLY A 751 -50.85 10.76 -2.17
CA GLY A 751 -50.84 9.99 -3.42
C GLY A 751 -51.95 8.92 -3.51
N ALA A 752 -52.14 8.41 -4.73
CA ALA A 752 -53.27 7.56 -5.12
C ALA A 752 -53.07 6.05 -4.88
N LEU A 753 -51.86 5.60 -4.54
CA LEU A 753 -51.51 4.17 -4.38
C LEU A 753 -50.66 3.95 -3.12
N ASP A 754 -51.19 3.12 -2.22
CA ASP A 754 -50.56 2.64 -0.98
C ASP A 754 -49.93 1.24 -1.16
N ARG A 755 -49.92 0.70 -2.38
CA ARG A 755 -49.49 -0.68 -2.67
C ARG A 755 -49.03 -0.89 -4.11
N VAL A 756 -48.10 -1.83 -4.29
CA VAL A 756 -47.67 -2.40 -5.57
C VAL A 756 -48.16 -3.84 -5.65
N ASN A 757 -49.19 -4.08 -6.47
CA ASN A 757 -49.76 -5.41 -6.68
C ASN A 757 -48.94 -6.22 -7.68
N LYS A 758 -48.83 -7.54 -7.46
CA LYS A 758 -48.12 -8.48 -8.36
C LYS A 758 -46.67 -8.08 -8.62
N LEU A 759 -46.00 -7.55 -7.61
CA LEU A 759 -44.56 -7.38 -7.66
C LEU A 759 -43.92 -8.76 -7.77
N ARG A 760 -43.05 -8.95 -8.76
CA ARG A 760 -42.30 -10.19 -8.96
C ARG A 760 -40.88 -10.00 -8.46
N ILE A 761 -40.43 -10.89 -7.58
CA ILE A 761 -39.06 -10.95 -7.11
C ILE A 761 -38.45 -12.22 -7.68
N ASP A 762 -37.46 -12.05 -8.55
CA ASP A 762 -36.80 -13.17 -9.18
C ASP A 762 -36.00 -14.00 -8.17
N PRO A 763 -35.70 -15.27 -8.51
CA PRO A 763 -34.85 -16.13 -7.70
C PRO A 763 -33.56 -15.43 -7.28
N GLY A 764 -33.12 -15.56 -6.03
CA GLY A 764 -31.86 -15.02 -5.49
C GLY A 764 -31.60 -13.54 -5.80
N SER A 765 -32.66 -12.76 -5.98
CA SER A 765 -32.60 -11.31 -6.15
C SER A 765 -33.30 -10.61 -4.99
N TYR A 766 -33.21 -9.29 -4.97
CA TYR A 766 -33.94 -8.46 -4.03
C TYR A 766 -34.48 -7.23 -4.75
N VAL A 767 -35.56 -6.69 -4.21
CA VAL A 767 -36.08 -5.36 -4.57
C VAL A 767 -35.61 -4.40 -3.49
N GLN A 768 -34.89 -3.33 -3.88
CA GLN A 768 -34.64 -2.22 -2.98
C GLN A 768 -35.86 -1.31 -2.95
N ILE A 769 -36.31 -0.98 -1.75
CA ILE A 769 -37.41 -0.04 -1.55
C ILE A 769 -36.83 1.20 -0.87
N GLN A 770 -36.80 2.30 -1.61
CA GLN A 770 -36.32 3.59 -1.15
C GLN A 770 -37.47 4.40 -0.56
N LEU A 771 -37.33 4.79 0.70
CA LEU A 771 -38.23 5.74 1.37
C LEU A 771 -37.65 7.15 1.20
N SER A 772 -38.50 8.11 0.84
CA SER A 772 -38.05 9.51 0.68
C SER A 772 -39.12 10.51 1.06
N ALA A 773 -38.73 11.64 1.65
CA ALA A 773 -39.61 12.79 1.85
C ALA A 773 -38.86 14.12 1.65
N ASP A 774 -39.60 15.17 1.31
CA ASP A 774 -39.04 16.52 1.10
C ASP A 774 -38.58 17.13 2.43
N ALA A 775 -37.41 17.77 2.40
CA ALA A 775 -36.80 18.44 3.55
C ALA A 775 -37.70 19.51 4.21
N LYS A 776 -38.60 20.14 3.45
CA LYS A 776 -39.47 21.21 3.95
C LYS A 776 -40.59 20.70 4.84
N ASN A 777 -41.00 19.44 4.68
CA ASN A 777 -42.09 18.83 5.42
C ASN A 777 -41.71 17.41 5.83
N PRO A 778 -40.72 17.24 6.72
CA PRO A 778 -40.29 15.92 7.15
C PRO A 778 -41.48 15.21 7.82
N PRO A 779 -41.83 13.99 7.41
CA PRO A 779 -42.88 13.21 8.05
C PRO A 779 -42.54 12.93 9.52
N LYS A 780 -43.57 12.86 10.36
CA LYS A 780 -43.47 12.43 11.77
C LYS A 780 -44.52 11.38 12.06
N GLY A 781 -44.13 10.30 12.74
CA GLY A 781 -45.02 9.18 13.10
C GLY A 781 -44.50 7.82 12.64
N GLU A 782 -45.42 6.87 12.39
CA GLU A 782 -45.08 5.48 12.07
C GLU A 782 -45.57 5.07 10.66
N LEU A 783 -44.78 4.22 10.00
CA LEU A 783 -45.08 3.56 8.73
C LEU A 783 -44.85 2.06 8.89
N THR A 784 -45.82 1.24 8.50
CA THR A 784 -45.62 -0.21 8.38
C THR A 784 -45.53 -0.57 6.91
N VAL A 785 -44.39 -1.11 6.49
CA VAL A 785 -44.23 -1.74 5.17
C VAL A 785 -44.52 -3.22 5.32
N TRP A 786 -45.33 -3.80 4.45
CA TRP A 786 -45.65 -5.22 4.51
C TRP A 786 -45.58 -5.90 3.14
N TRP A 787 -45.23 -7.18 3.15
CA TRP A 787 -45.20 -8.06 1.99
C TRP A 787 -46.13 -9.24 2.22
N SER A 788 -47.02 -9.49 1.26
CA SER A 788 -47.90 -10.65 1.26
C SER A 788 -47.74 -11.43 -0.04
N SER A 789 -47.56 -12.76 0.05
CA SER A 789 -47.52 -13.64 -1.12
C SER A 789 -48.34 -14.91 -0.85
N PRO A 790 -49.00 -15.50 -1.88
CA PRO A 790 -49.83 -16.68 -1.68
C PRO A 790 -49.06 -17.84 -1.03
N GLY A 791 -49.57 -18.34 0.10
CA GLY A 791 -49.00 -19.49 0.81
C GLY A 791 -47.80 -19.17 1.72
N GLN A 792 -47.48 -17.90 1.93
CA GLN A 792 -46.49 -17.44 2.92
C GLN A 792 -47.16 -16.55 3.96
N ASP A 793 -46.59 -16.53 5.17
CA ASP A 793 -46.99 -15.56 6.18
C ASP A 793 -46.55 -14.16 5.77
N ASP A 794 -47.39 -13.16 6.06
CA ASP A 794 -47.07 -11.76 5.81
C ASP A 794 -45.79 -11.36 6.55
N ARG A 795 -44.94 -10.59 5.87
CA ARG A 795 -43.74 -9.98 6.45
C ARG A 795 -44.01 -8.51 6.68
N LYS A 796 -43.51 -7.97 7.79
CA LYS A 796 -43.72 -6.58 8.19
C LYS A 796 -42.41 -5.93 8.60
N SER A 797 -42.28 -4.64 8.29
CA SER A 797 -41.20 -3.76 8.68
C SER A 797 -41.81 -2.47 9.25
N LEU A 798 -41.52 -2.14 10.51
CA LEU A 798 -42.03 -0.93 11.17
C LEU A 798 -40.98 0.18 11.10
N TRP A 799 -41.38 1.37 10.67
CA TRP A 799 -40.52 2.54 10.55
C TRP A 799 -41.07 3.69 11.37
N THR A 800 -40.22 4.32 12.17
CA THR A 800 -40.56 5.50 12.97
C THR A 800 -39.78 6.70 12.45
N PHE A 801 -40.45 7.82 12.21
CA PHE A 801 -39.84 9.06 11.75
C PHE A 801 -39.96 10.16 12.81
N ASP A 802 -38.84 10.80 13.13
CA ASP A 802 -38.79 11.93 14.07
C ASP A 802 -37.94 13.09 13.53
N THR A 803 -37.87 14.20 14.28
CA THR A 803 -37.11 15.40 13.92
C THR A 803 -35.79 15.47 14.69
N ALA A 804 -34.70 15.88 14.02
CA ALA A 804 -33.42 16.11 14.69
C ALA A 804 -33.50 17.17 15.78
N GLU A 805 -32.58 17.07 16.75
CA GLU A 805 -32.34 18.12 17.73
C GLU A 805 -31.69 19.35 17.06
N GLU A 806 -32.00 20.54 17.58
CA GLU A 806 -31.47 21.80 17.05
C GLU A 806 -29.93 21.86 17.23
N GLY A 807 -29.22 22.26 16.17
CA GLY A 807 -27.76 22.45 16.19
C GLY A 807 -26.91 21.23 15.79
N VAL A 808 -27.52 20.10 15.41
CA VAL A 808 -26.79 18.95 14.86
C VAL A 808 -26.36 19.23 13.42
N SER A 809 -25.06 19.17 13.13
CA SER A 809 -24.49 19.48 11.81
C SER A 809 -24.16 18.25 10.95
N SER A 810 -24.09 17.06 11.56
CA SER A 810 -23.87 15.78 10.89
C SER A 810 -24.60 14.65 11.63
N ALA A 811 -25.10 13.65 10.90
CA ALA A 811 -25.80 12.50 11.47
C ALA A 811 -25.77 11.29 10.52
N VAL A 812 -25.77 10.08 11.09
CA VAL A 812 -26.29 8.89 10.40
C VAL A 812 -27.76 8.86 10.76
N ILE A 813 -28.63 9.06 9.77
CA ILE A 813 -30.02 9.44 10.04
C ILE A 813 -30.94 8.24 10.27
N ASP A 814 -30.42 7.02 10.22
CA ASP A 814 -31.21 5.81 10.37
C ASP A 814 -30.49 4.73 11.18
N ALA A 815 -31.29 3.92 11.88
CA ALA A 815 -30.88 2.78 12.68
C ALA A 815 -31.97 1.71 12.61
N GLY A 816 -31.60 0.43 12.61
CA GLY A 816 -32.53 -0.67 12.45
C GLY A 816 -32.29 -1.88 13.34
N GLU A 817 -33.36 -2.64 13.55
CA GLU A 817 -33.33 -4.01 14.06
C GLU A 817 -33.48 -4.98 12.88
N PHE A 818 -32.49 -5.84 12.70
CA PHE A 818 -32.36 -6.77 11.59
C PHE A 818 -32.40 -8.19 12.09
N LYS A 819 -33.00 -9.09 11.31
CA LYS A 819 -32.91 -10.51 11.59
C LYS A 819 -31.67 -11.12 10.95
N ARG A 820 -30.98 -12.00 11.67
CA ARG A 820 -29.91 -12.81 11.10
C ARG A 820 -30.45 -13.63 9.93
N ASN A 821 -29.69 -13.65 8.86
CA ASN A 821 -29.88 -14.60 7.77
C ASN A 821 -28.68 -15.57 7.72
N ALA A 822 -28.94 -16.87 7.60
CA ALA A 822 -27.89 -17.87 7.56
C ALA A 822 -27.24 -18.00 6.17
N PHE A 823 -27.89 -17.48 5.12
CA PHE A 823 -27.50 -17.68 3.73
C PHE A 823 -26.71 -16.49 3.15
N TYR A 824 -26.89 -15.29 3.69
CA TYR A 824 -26.17 -14.08 3.30
C TYR A 824 -25.94 -13.20 4.53
N GLY A 825 -24.88 -12.38 4.51
CA GLY A 825 -24.67 -11.40 5.60
C GLY A 825 -25.82 -10.39 5.64
N VAL A 826 -26.06 -9.77 6.78
CA VAL A 826 -27.18 -8.83 6.94
C VAL A 826 -26.84 -7.52 6.23
N PRO A 827 -27.57 -7.11 5.16
CA PRO A 827 -27.35 -5.83 4.53
C PRO A 827 -28.03 -4.74 5.36
N ILE A 828 -27.24 -3.83 5.92
CA ILE A 828 -27.70 -2.66 6.66
C ILE A 828 -27.39 -1.44 5.80
N HIS A 829 -28.38 -0.60 5.51
CA HIS A 829 -28.19 0.60 4.70
C HIS A 829 -28.30 1.82 5.58
N HIS A 830 -27.36 2.74 5.44
CA HIS A 830 -27.36 4.01 6.15
C HIS A 830 -27.19 5.20 5.23
N HIS A 831 -27.81 6.29 5.64
CA HIS A 831 -27.65 7.62 5.08
C HIS A 831 -26.88 8.50 6.07
N TYR A 832 -25.67 8.90 5.69
CA TYR A 832 -24.90 9.90 6.41
C TYR A 832 -25.14 11.27 5.79
N GLN A 833 -25.54 12.24 6.61
CA GLN A 833 -25.75 13.63 6.19
C GLN A 833 -24.76 14.54 6.91
N ASN A 834 -24.19 15.52 6.20
CA ASN A 834 -23.29 16.53 6.76
C ASN A 834 -23.48 17.86 6.03
N ALA A 835 -23.73 18.93 6.78
CA ALA A 835 -23.98 20.26 6.23
C ALA A 835 -22.77 20.90 5.51
N SER A 836 -21.54 20.47 5.81
CA SER A 836 -20.32 21.16 5.35
C SER A 836 -19.22 20.27 4.78
N GLY A 837 -19.45 18.96 4.63
CA GLY A 837 -18.42 17.99 4.23
C GLY A 837 -18.52 17.50 2.78
N THR A 838 -17.37 17.16 2.20
CA THR A 838 -17.27 16.41 0.93
C THR A 838 -16.82 14.96 1.14
N LEU A 839 -16.36 14.64 2.35
CA LEU A 839 -15.80 13.37 2.75
C LEU A 839 -16.36 13.00 4.12
N ALA A 840 -16.65 11.73 4.32
CA ALA A 840 -17.07 11.19 5.60
C ALA A 840 -16.18 9.99 5.97
N THR A 841 -15.44 10.12 7.06
CA THR A 841 -14.62 9.03 7.61
C THR A 841 -15.46 8.26 8.62
N LEU A 842 -15.93 7.08 8.23
CA LEU A 842 -16.89 6.27 8.98
C LEU A 842 -16.35 4.88 9.28
N ARG A 843 -16.71 4.31 10.43
CA ARG A 843 -16.42 2.91 10.77
C ARG A 843 -17.64 2.25 11.41
N ALA A 844 -17.60 0.92 11.50
CA ALA A 844 -18.56 0.13 12.25
C ALA A 844 -17.86 -0.59 13.40
N VAL A 845 -18.50 -0.66 14.57
CA VAL A 845 -18.02 -1.37 15.76
C VAL A 845 -19.10 -2.30 16.25
N THR A 846 -18.81 -3.59 16.38
CA THR A 846 -19.74 -4.61 16.81
C THR A 846 -19.50 -5.04 18.25
N SER A 847 -20.59 -5.33 18.96
CA SER A 847 -20.53 -5.79 20.36
C SER A 847 -19.97 -7.21 20.54
N VAL A 848 -19.97 -8.02 19.48
CA VAL A 848 -19.31 -9.33 19.43
C VAL A 848 -18.49 -9.41 18.14
N PRO A 849 -17.47 -10.30 18.06
CA PRO A 849 -16.67 -10.44 16.85
C PRO A 849 -17.53 -10.68 15.61
N ALA A 850 -17.36 -9.85 14.59
CA ALA A 850 -18.06 -9.96 13.32
C ALA A 850 -17.21 -9.38 12.20
N ARG A 851 -17.20 -10.03 11.05
CA ARG A 851 -16.64 -9.38 9.86
C ARG A 851 -17.65 -8.35 9.35
N VAL A 852 -17.22 -7.10 9.20
CA VAL A 852 -18.03 -6.01 8.66
C VAL A 852 -17.41 -5.52 7.37
N GLU A 853 -18.19 -5.54 6.29
CA GLU A 853 -17.78 -4.96 5.01
C GLU A 853 -18.60 -3.71 4.73
N ILE A 854 -17.95 -2.62 4.37
CA ILE A 854 -18.60 -1.35 4.01
C ILE A 854 -18.55 -1.18 2.49
N TYR A 855 -19.68 -0.84 1.90
CA TYR A 855 -19.84 -0.53 0.49
C TYR A 855 -20.45 0.85 0.32
N ASP A 856 -20.10 1.54 -0.77
CA ASP A 856 -20.72 2.82 -1.14
C ASP A 856 -22.06 2.63 -1.88
N ALA A 857 -22.67 3.73 -2.30
CA ALA A 857 -23.94 3.75 -3.04
C ALA A 857 -23.90 2.95 -4.37
N ALA A 858 -22.72 2.77 -4.96
CA ALA A 858 -22.49 2.05 -6.22
C ALA A 858 -22.08 0.59 -5.99
N ASP A 859 -22.21 0.08 -4.75
CA ASP A 859 -21.76 -1.25 -4.33
C ASP A 859 -20.25 -1.48 -4.50
N LYS A 860 -19.46 -0.41 -4.56
CA LYS A 860 -18.01 -0.48 -4.54
C LYS A 860 -17.54 -0.69 -3.10
N PRO A 861 -16.60 -1.62 -2.84
CA PRO A 861 -16.08 -1.82 -1.49
C PRO A 861 -15.32 -0.59 -1.01
N VAL A 862 -15.50 -0.27 0.27
CA VAL A 862 -14.90 0.88 0.97
C VAL A 862 -13.95 0.38 2.06
N SER A 863 -14.39 -0.57 2.89
CA SER A 863 -13.52 -1.26 3.86
C SER A 863 -14.01 -2.66 4.20
N VAL A 864 -13.12 -3.46 4.77
CA VAL A 864 -13.41 -4.70 5.48
C VAL A 864 -12.72 -4.61 6.84
N ASP A 865 -13.49 -4.75 7.90
CA ASP A 865 -13.03 -4.99 9.26
C ASP A 865 -13.30 -6.45 9.58
N MET A 866 -12.26 -7.25 9.81
CA MET A 866 -12.40 -8.69 9.94
C MET A 866 -13.03 -9.11 11.27
N ASN A 867 -12.89 -8.30 12.32
CA ASN A 867 -13.36 -8.65 13.66
C ASN A 867 -14.43 -7.69 14.21
N GLY A 868 -14.68 -6.58 13.51
CA GLY A 868 -15.73 -5.61 13.81
C GLY A 868 -15.36 -4.70 14.98
N ASN A 869 -14.08 -4.53 15.29
CA ASN A 869 -13.64 -3.70 16.42
C ASN A 869 -13.41 -2.22 16.04
N GLY A 870 -13.62 -1.85 14.77
CA GLY A 870 -13.39 -0.51 14.23
C GLY A 870 -11.92 -0.13 14.09
N ASN A 871 -11.00 -1.08 14.23
CA ASN A 871 -9.58 -0.93 13.95
C ASN A 871 -9.28 -1.67 12.63
N PHE A 872 -8.49 -1.06 11.74
CA PHE A 872 -8.18 -1.63 10.43
C PHE A 872 -6.72 -2.12 10.33
N THR A 873 -6.09 -2.45 11.46
CA THR A 873 -4.64 -2.76 11.51
C THR A 873 -4.30 -4.23 11.71
N GLU A 874 -5.32 -5.08 11.81
CA GLU A 874 -5.18 -6.51 12.04
C GLU A 874 -5.11 -7.29 10.72
N SER A 875 -4.82 -8.59 10.81
CA SER A 875 -4.90 -9.44 9.63
C SER A 875 -6.35 -9.52 9.18
N GLY A 876 -6.57 -9.36 7.89
CA GLY A 876 -7.91 -9.43 7.31
C GLY A 876 -8.50 -8.06 6.99
N ASP A 877 -8.00 -7.03 7.67
CA ASP A 877 -8.51 -5.68 7.51
C ASP A 877 -8.04 -5.07 6.20
N SER A 878 -8.96 -4.39 5.53
CA SER A 878 -8.73 -3.76 4.23
C SER A 878 -9.40 -2.40 4.15
N ILE A 879 -8.70 -1.44 3.56
CA ILE A 879 -9.23 -0.11 3.25
C ILE A 879 -9.09 0.09 1.74
N PHE A 880 -10.23 0.19 1.06
CA PHE A 880 -10.34 0.29 -0.40
C PHE A 880 -10.44 1.74 -0.87
N THR A 881 -10.99 2.62 -0.03
CA THR A 881 -11.12 4.05 -0.27
C THR A 881 -10.61 4.80 0.95
N ASP A 882 -9.61 5.65 0.74
CA ASP A 882 -8.92 6.46 1.75
C ASP A 882 -8.33 7.63 0.96
N GLY A 883 -9.15 8.68 0.87
CA GLY A 883 -8.98 9.81 -0.02
C GLY A 883 -7.97 10.82 0.50
N ASP A 884 -7.76 10.88 1.81
CA ASP A 884 -6.79 11.76 2.45
C ASP A 884 -5.50 11.05 2.91
N ALA A 885 -5.43 9.73 2.76
CA ALA A 885 -4.29 8.90 3.11
C ALA A 885 -3.98 8.87 4.61
N ASP A 886 -5.00 9.09 5.47
CA ASP A 886 -4.87 9.03 6.93
C ASP A 886 -4.92 7.58 7.47
N GLY A 887 -5.28 6.62 6.60
CA GLY A 887 -5.38 5.21 6.95
C GLY A 887 -6.68 4.83 7.65
N ASN A 888 -7.74 5.61 7.44
CA ASN A 888 -9.13 5.31 7.74
C ASN A 888 -9.95 5.22 6.44
N PRO A 889 -11.08 4.52 6.45
CA PRO A 889 -11.95 4.45 5.28
C PRO A 889 -12.77 5.71 5.08
N ASP A 890 -12.79 6.18 3.83
CA ASP A 890 -13.52 7.36 3.43
C ASP A 890 -14.67 7.07 2.47
N LEU A 891 -15.75 7.81 2.68
CA LEU A 891 -16.90 7.87 1.79
C LEU A 891 -16.98 9.25 1.14
N THR A 892 -17.09 9.25 -0.19
CA THR A 892 -17.38 10.46 -0.95
C THR A 892 -18.82 10.89 -0.69
N MET A 893 -19.02 12.18 -0.44
CA MET A 893 -20.35 12.76 -0.27
C MET A 893 -20.85 13.40 -1.56
N GLU A 894 -22.11 13.17 -1.91
CA GLU A 894 -22.82 13.82 -3.01
C GLU A 894 -23.93 14.70 -2.42
N ALA A 895 -23.88 16.01 -2.71
CA ALA A 895 -24.87 16.99 -2.22
C ALA A 895 -25.07 16.98 -0.68
N GLY A 896 -23.99 16.75 0.08
CA GLY A 896 -24.04 16.72 1.55
C GLY A 896 -24.54 15.39 2.14
N GLU A 897 -24.68 14.35 1.30
CA GLU A 897 -25.13 13.01 1.71
C GLU A 897 -24.14 11.93 1.23
N ALA A 898 -23.95 10.90 2.04
CA ALA A 898 -23.30 9.65 1.62
C ALA A 898 -24.20 8.48 1.98
N ILE A 899 -24.32 7.51 1.07
CA ILE A 899 -25.03 6.26 1.32
C ILE A 899 -23.98 5.19 1.52
N LEU A 900 -24.08 4.45 2.62
CA LEU A 900 -23.28 3.25 2.84
C LEU A 900 -24.16 2.02 3.04
N ARG A 901 -23.62 0.87 2.64
CA ARG A 901 -24.19 -0.45 2.94
C ARG A 901 -23.17 -1.23 3.77
N LEU A 902 -23.54 -1.61 4.98
CA LEU A 902 -22.81 -2.57 5.78
C LEU A 902 -23.28 -3.98 5.40
N GLN A 903 -22.33 -4.88 5.27
CA GLN A 903 -22.56 -6.31 5.13
C GLN A 903 -21.93 -6.98 6.35
N VAL A 904 -22.77 -7.43 7.30
CA VAL A 904 -22.29 -7.94 8.59
C VAL A 904 -22.37 -9.47 8.64
N PHE A 905 -21.25 -10.10 9.01
CA PHE A 905 -21.09 -11.55 9.18
C PHE A 905 -20.64 -11.86 10.62
N PRO A 906 -21.58 -12.14 11.54
CA PRO A 906 -21.25 -12.52 12.91
C PRO A 906 -20.31 -13.73 12.97
N ILE A 907 -19.25 -13.65 13.76
CA ILE A 907 -18.30 -14.75 14.00
C ILE A 907 -18.75 -15.46 15.28
N GLY A 908 -19.48 -16.55 15.11
CA GLY A 908 -20.04 -17.35 16.21
C GLY A 908 -21.54 -17.18 16.41
N GLU A 909 -21.99 -17.40 17.64
CA GLU A 909 -23.40 -17.26 18.04
C GLU A 909 -23.72 -15.81 18.38
N ILE A 910 -24.91 -15.34 17.96
CA ILE A 910 -25.42 -14.02 18.34
C ILE A 910 -26.06 -14.15 19.72
N PRO A 911 -25.76 -13.25 20.68
CA PRO A 911 -26.42 -13.21 21.97
C PRO A 911 -27.96 -13.14 21.87
N PRO A 912 -28.72 -13.67 22.84
CA PRO A 912 -30.19 -13.61 22.81
C PRO A 912 -30.77 -12.19 22.77
N ASP A 913 -30.06 -11.21 23.31
CA ASP A 913 -30.39 -9.78 23.29
C ASP A 913 -29.97 -9.08 21.97
N GLY A 914 -29.38 -9.83 21.05
CA GLY A 914 -28.91 -9.37 19.75
C GLY A 914 -27.47 -8.85 19.79
N MET A 915 -26.87 -8.71 18.61
CA MET A 915 -25.58 -8.05 18.41
C MET A 915 -25.83 -6.58 18.06
N LYS A 916 -25.26 -5.67 18.84
CA LYS A 916 -25.18 -4.23 18.49
C LYS A 916 -24.13 -4.01 17.39
N VAL A 917 -24.45 -3.13 16.45
CA VAL A 917 -23.55 -2.59 15.41
C VAL A 917 -23.61 -1.07 15.51
N SER A 918 -22.53 -0.44 16.00
CA SER A 918 -22.41 1.01 16.14
C SER A 918 -21.73 1.59 14.90
N VAL A 919 -22.37 2.53 14.22
CA VAL A 919 -21.73 3.31 13.14
C VAL A 919 -21.17 4.59 13.73
N GLU A 920 -19.86 4.76 13.61
CA GLU A 920 -19.13 5.88 14.19
C GLU A 920 -18.52 6.76 13.09
N ALA A 921 -18.50 8.07 13.33
CA ALA A 921 -17.84 9.06 12.47
C ALA A 921 -16.65 9.69 13.19
N LEU A 922 -15.59 10.00 12.45
CA LEU A 922 -14.45 10.74 12.97
C LEU A 922 -14.74 12.26 12.96
N VAL A 923 -14.94 12.84 14.13
CA VAL A 923 -15.21 14.28 14.31
C VAL A 923 -14.17 14.87 15.25
N ASP A 924 -13.45 15.90 14.79
CA ASP A 924 -12.36 16.56 15.55
C ASP A 924 -11.33 15.56 16.11
N GLY A 925 -10.99 14.53 15.31
CA GLY A 925 -10.04 13.48 15.68
C GLY A 925 -10.55 12.47 16.70
N LYS A 926 -11.86 12.44 16.98
CA LYS A 926 -12.51 11.48 17.88
C LYS A 926 -13.59 10.69 17.17
N TRP A 927 -13.61 9.39 17.39
CA TRP A 927 -14.70 8.53 16.96
C TRP A 927 -15.91 8.75 17.87
N LEU A 928 -17.03 9.14 17.28
CA LEU A 928 -18.29 9.35 17.96
C LEU A 928 -19.37 8.43 17.36
N PRO A 929 -20.20 7.77 18.17
CA PRO A 929 -21.30 6.95 17.67
C PRO A 929 -22.42 7.84 17.11
N PHE A 930 -22.85 7.53 15.89
CA PHE A 930 -23.89 8.26 15.17
C PHE A 930 -25.15 7.41 14.99
N SER A 931 -25.01 6.08 14.93
CA SER A 931 -26.14 5.13 14.88
C SER A 931 -25.78 3.84 15.62
N GLU A 932 -26.78 3.13 16.16
CA GLU A 932 -26.64 1.80 16.75
C GLU A 932 -27.75 0.88 16.22
N ASP A 933 -27.39 -0.05 15.34
CA ASP A 933 -28.26 -1.12 14.88
C ASP A 933 -28.22 -2.32 15.80
N ARG A 934 -29.20 -3.20 15.63
CA ARG A 934 -29.26 -4.50 16.31
C ARG A 934 -29.49 -5.62 15.32
N ILE A 935 -28.69 -6.68 15.38
CA ILE A 935 -28.94 -7.94 14.67
C ILE A 935 -29.44 -8.99 15.66
N VAL A 936 -30.67 -9.46 15.49
CA VAL A 936 -31.30 -10.49 16.33
C VAL A 936 -31.18 -11.89 15.70
N PRO A 937 -31.14 -12.98 16.50
CA PRO A 937 -30.96 -14.35 16.02
C PRO A 937 -31.98 -14.88 14.98
#